data_AF-A0A1L7SS38-F1
#
_entry.id   AF-A0A1L7SS38-F1
#
_cell.length_a   1.000
_cell.length_b   1.000
_cell.length_c   1.000
_cell.angle_alpha   90.00
_cell.angle_beta   90.00
_cell.angle_gamma   90.00
#
_symmetry.space_group_name_H-M   'P 1'
#
loop_
_entity.id
_entity.type
_entity.pdbx_description
1 polymer ?
#
loop_
_entity_poly.entity_id
_entity_poly.type
_entity_poly.pdbx_seq_one_letter_code
_entity_poly.pdbx_strand_id
1 'polypeptide(L)'
;MSQASPPPSRSPLPPGPEIDRISDPNSQSKTPSTGLSSQHSSLSAPRRINPHARPSRKLRSQYPRSSTENHVEYILVASFDIDRGPVMEHQYPVAITGDENMLAELMLPDQAHARNQDWTIFFLHKDTSQEEEDEERKVKENRKQRRKRRRDKAAGIIDEEDEENEEDLPEDEWEDDDEDDTESTDSEPEGGEGPPLIYVLNLVNTKHDKSVKRGAIPLLLLALEEYFKAPVPETLAMLYDSVNAMDLSLMPKLSLLERHLLQASDNRDLFVEKFEQMIQMRIAEDQREEAADQSLDATRSPTKLTGISRAGTKAHVEGGQSIYSVPRDTHEFESKVMYKGIPIPIKVPVAVMPETVGDFSLIKLIQNFSDSHQKSPQPFALHPHLTTNGVNTHPIIVLANALLTQKRIIFLGYNMPSGEVAEAVLAACALASGGILRGFTRHAFPYTDLTKIDDLLNVPGFIAGVTNPTFELHPEWWDVLCDLPSGRVKISTKIDPAPVTEGLLYFQQQNAAFAAIASGTTNTSQDYTGDNAFMADVLRSIAARHGERVIRAKWRDWVGKFTQIAAKFEESVYGASALYIGGEDQDLMPPGANGHGYVWADDTAKHKELAGNVTRIEGWRNTRSYYSFIQDLAQIYTIRPLKGLDLAHLHDRLRMQRLTPAQSRDIYLTISKHVHTYDEICLLLSVAPESHAGLFYLALGLFHKDREVRLRTADLLERISDHEAGQHWWRSLSRFEKLAYMRLRREVDAEMQAKLEKEGISAEMERIVS
;
A
#
# COMPACT_ATOMS: atom_id res chain seq x y z
N MET A 1 -9.95 80.32 1.79
CA MET A 1 -11.37 80.23 2.18
C MET A 1 -11.50 78.99 3.05
N SER A 2 -11.48 79.12 4.39
CA SER A 2 -12.57 79.57 5.29
C SER A 2 -13.60 78.45 5.52
N GLN A 3 -13.46 77.65 6.59
CA GLN A 3 -14.11 77.80 7.92
C GLN A 3 -15.45 77.00 8.01
N ALA A 4 -15.94 76.48 9.14
CA ALA A 4 -15.55 76.63 10.56
C ALA A 4 -15.77 75.35 11.41
N SER A 5 -14.81 75.00 12.29
CA SER A 5 -14.79 75.21 13.77
C SER A 5 -16.03 74.86 14.67
N PRO A 6 -15.91 74.70 16.03
CA PRO A 6 -15.60 73.42 16.70
C PRO A 6 -16.42 73.00 17.99
N PRO A 7 -15.88 72.99 19.24
CA PRO A 7 -15.69 71.82 20.16
C PRO A 7 -16.73 71.80 21.33
N PRO A 8 -16.64 71.07 22.50
CA PRO A 8 -15.51 70.40 23.21
C PRO A 8 -15.88 69.00 23.84
N SER A 9 -15.32 68.40 24.92
CA SER A 9 -14.30 68.80 25.94
C SER A 9 -13.57 67.63 26.67
N ARG A 10 -12.24 67.79 26.88
CA ARG A 10 -11.38 67.47 28.07
C ARG A 10 -11.38 66.03 28.67
N SER A 11 -10.26 65.30 28.88
CA SER A 11 -8.90 65.56 29.49
C SER A 11 -8.91 65.73 31.02
N PRO A 12 -7.95 65.22 31.86
CA PRO A 12 -6.46 65.32 31.77
C PRO A 12 -5.66 63.98 32.04
N LEU A 13 -4.44 63.67 31.52
CA LEU A 13 -3.01 64.10 31.68
C LEU A 13 -2.11 63.23 32.64
N PRO A 14 -0.79 63.01 32.35
CA PRO A 14 0.21 62.27 33.18
C PRO A 14 1.27 63.25 33.80
N PRO A 15 2.66 63.16 33.84
CA PRO A 15 3.70 62.31 33.19
C PRO A 15 4.95 61.80 34.03
N GLY A 16 5.80 60.93 33.44
CA GLY A 16 7.30 60.90 33.60
C GLY A 16 7.96 60.10 34.76
N PRO A 17 9.32 60.04 34.86
CA PRO A 17 10.37 60.63 33.99
C PRO A 17 11.49 59.63 33.51
N GLU A 18 12.67 60.16 33.11
CA GLU A 18 13.73 59.53 32.27
C GLU A 18 15.10 59.25 32.99
N ILE A 19 16.22 59.25 32.21
CA ILE A 19 17.69 59.26 32.52
C ILE A 19 18.42 57.92 32.27
N ASP A 20 19.54 57.81 31.53
CA ASP A 20 20.10 58.64 30.42
C ASP A 20 21.09 57.81 29.54
N ARG A 21 21.68 58.45 28.51
CA ARG A 21 22.64 58.05 27.45
C ARG A 21 24.01 57.45 27.87
N ILE A 22 24.68 56.74 26.93
CA ILE A 22 25.92 57.18 26.22
C ILE A 22 26.50 56.11 25.22
N SER A 23 27.06 56.60 24.09
CA SER A 23 28.01 56.00 23.10
C SER A 23 27.71 54.68 22.34
N ASP A 24 27.44 54.85 21.03
CA ASP A 24 27.92 54.04 19.88
C ASP A 24 29.39 54.44 19.50
N PRO A 25 30.11 53.86 18.50
CA PRO A 25 29.68 52.91 17.45
C PRO A 25 30.60 51.70 17.11
N ASN A 26 30.00 50.71 16.42
CA ASN A 26 30.37 50.23 15.07
C ASN A 26 30.65 48.71 14.85
N SER A 27 29.96 48.21 13.82
CA SER A 27 30.31 47.10 12.92
C SER A 27 29.93 45.64 13.25
N GLN A 28 29.56 44.95 12.17
CA GLN A 28 29.25 43.53 11.99
C GLN A 28 27.93 42.99 12.57
N SER A 29 27.05 42.64 11.64
CA SER A 29 25.74 42.04 11.85
C SER A 29 25.81 40.53 12.08
N LYS A 30 24.93 40.04 12.96
CA LYS A 30 24.04 38.89 12.69
C LYS A 30 23.00 38.75 13.80
N THR A 31 21.75 38.56 13.41
CA THR A 31 20.69 38.12 14.32
C THR A 31 20.92 36.66 14.71
N PRO A 32 20.80 36.27 15.99
CA PRO A 32 20.74 34.87 16.37
C PRO A 32 19.39 34.30 15.90
N SER A 33 19.43 33.24 15.10
CA SER A 33 18.23 32.50 14.72
C SER A 33 17.65 31.77 15.94
N THR A 34 16.36 31.91 16.17
CA THR A 34 15.63 31.15 17.20
C THR A 34 15.51 29.69 16.77
N GLY A 35 16.49 28.87 17.15
CA GLY A 35 16.46 27.43 16.94
C GLY A 35 15.31 26.78 17.73
N LEU A 36 14.46 26.02 17.03
CA LEU A 36 13.42 25.21 17.66
C LEU A 36 14.06 24.04 18.41
N SER A 37 14.04 24.09 19.74
CA SER A 37 14.51 22.99 20.59
C SER A 37 13.48 21.86 20.61
N SER A 38 13.89 20.67 20.17
CA SER A 38 13.00 19.50 20.04
C SER A 38 12.84 18.75 21.37
N GLN A 39 11.77 19.07 22.12
CA GLN A 39 11.40 18.35 23.33
C GLN A 39 10.73 17.00 23.02
N HIS A 40 11.49 16.03 22.52
CA HIS A 40 11.08 14.63 22.48
C HIS A 40 11.33 13.98 23.86
N SER A 41 10.42 14.20 24.79
CA SER A 41 10.33 13.37 25.99
C SER A 41 9.61 12.07 25.64
N SER A 42 10.31 10.94 25.78
CA SER A 42 9.70 9.61 25.80
C SER A 42 8.86 9.40 27.08
N LEU A 43 8.16 8.26 27.13
CA LEU A 43 7.12 7.85 28.10
C LEU A 43 5.69 8.15 27.65
N SER A 44 5.09 7.17 26.96
CA SER A 44 3.65 7.02 26.84
C SER A 44 3.00 6.93 28.23
N ALA A 45 1.87 7.60 28.43
CA ALA A 45 1.14 7.51 29.70
C ALA A 45 0.66 6.07 29.95
N PRO A 46 0.57 5.61 31.22
CA PRO A 46 0.13 4.24 31.53
C PRO A 46 -1.27 3.98 30.95
N ARG A 47 -1.39 2.93 30.12
CA ARG A 47 -2.63 2.55 29.42
C ARG A 47 -3.77 2.38 30.42
N ARG A 48 -4.90 3.07 30.20
CA ARG A 48 -6.18 2.64 30.76
C ARG A 48 -6.62 1.39 29.98
N ILE A 49 -6.64 0.23 30.63
CA ILE A 49 -7.16 -0.99 30.02
C ILE A 49 -8.68 -0.82 29.89
N ASN A 50 -9.18 -0.75 28.65
CA ASN A 50 -10.60 -0.70 28.37
C ASN A 50 -11.17 -2.14 28.41
N PRO A 51 -12.02 -2.50 29.40
CA PRO A 51 -12.51 -3.87 29.57
C PRO A 51 -13.50 -4.32 28.48
N HIS A 52 -13.89 -3.42 27.57
CA HIS A 52 -14.74 -3.75 26.43
C HIS A 52 -13.96 -3.95 25.12
N ALA A 53 -12.64 -3.73 25.12
CA ALA A 53 -11.80 -4.15 24.01
C ALA A 53 -11.65 -5.68 24.02
N ARG A 54 -12.02 -6.34 22.91
CA ARG A 54 -11.60 -7.73 22.67
C ARG A 54 -10.07 -7.81 22.70
N PRO A 55 -9.47 -8.92 23.17
CA PRO A 55 -8.01 -9.05 23.20
C PRO A 55 -7.43 -8.81 21.80
N SER A 56 -6.44 -7.92 21.71
CA SER A 56 -5.69 -7.73 20.48
C SER A 56 -5.03 -9.05 20.09
N ARG A 57 -5.13 -9.43 18.81
CA ARG A 57 -4.50 -10.63 18.24
C ARG A 57 -3.03 -10.69 18.70
N LYS A 58 -2.56 -11.87 19.15
CA LYS A 58 -1.18 -12.06 19.62
C LYS A 58 -0.21 -11.45 18.60
N LEU A 59 0.59 -10.46 19.01
CA LEU A 59 1.59 -9.88 18.14
C LEU A 59 2.63 -10.96 17.81
N ARG A 60 2.98 -11.10 16.53
CA ARG A 60 3.99 -12.04 16.04
C ARG A 60 4.93 -11.35 15.06
N SER A 61 6.10 -11.96 14.85
CA SER A 61 7.02 -11.57 13.79
C SER A 61 6.41 -11.85 12.40
N GLN A 62 6.83 -11.07 11.40
CA GLN A 62 6.65 -11.41 10.00
C GLN A 62 7.59 -12.55 9.57
N TYR A 63 8.78 -12.66 10.19
CA TYR A 63 9.79 -13.68 9.90
C TYR A 63 10.35 -14.27 11.22
N PRO A 64 9.66 -15.21 11.86
CA PRO A 64 10.12 -15.87 13.10
C PRO A 64 11.52 -16.50 12.94
N ARG A 65 12.29 -16.62 14.03
CA ARG A 65 13.60 -17.33 14.00
C ARG A 65 13.47 -18.83 13.74
N SER A 66 12.30 -19.41 13.99
CA SER A 66 11.93 -20.78 13.65
C SER A 66 11.41 -20.95 12.21
N SER A 67 11.34 -19.89 11.41
CA SER A 67 10.93 -20.00 10.01
C SER A 67 11.95 -20.77 9.18
N THR A 68 11.48 -21.70 8.36
CA THR A 68 12.25 -22.44 7.36
C THR A 68 12.32 -21.71 6.01
N GLU A 69 11.62 -20.59 5.85
CA GLU A 69 11.63 -19.76 4.65
C GLU A 69 12.97 -19.03 4.47
N ASN A 70 13.64 -19.24 3.33
CA ASN A 70 14.86 -18.51 2.97
C ASN A 70 14.54 -17.14 2.34
N HIS A 71 15.40 -16.15 2.55
CA HIS A 71 15.30 -14.82 1.91
C HIS A 71 15.69 -14.85 0.42
N VAL A 72 16.51 -15.82 0.01
CA VAL A 72 16.94 -16.09 -1.37
C VAL A 72 16.99 -17.61 -1.61
N GLU A 73 16.32 -18.07 -2.66
CA GLU A 73 16.29 -19.48 -3.08
C GLU A 73 17.50 -19.89 -3.93
N TYR A 74 17.93 -19.04 -4.88
CA TYR A 74 18.96 -19.34 -5.87
C TYR A 74 19.92 -18.17 -6.10
N ILE A 75 21.17 -18.48 -6.45
CA ILE A 75 22.17 -17.55 -6.97
C ILE A 75 22.75 -18.14 -8.26
N LEU A 76 22.67 -17.37 -9.34
CA LEU A 76 23.07 -17.76 -10.69
C LEU A 76 24.20 -16.84 -11.19
N VAL A 77 25.10 -17.38 -12.02
CA VAL A 77 26.15 -16.61 -12.71
C VAL A 77 26.20 -17.03 -14.17
N ALA A 78 25.95 -16.08 -15.07
CA ALA A 78 26.13 -16.23 -16.51
C ALA A 78 27.36 -15.47 -17.02
N SER A 79 27.95 -15.92 -18.13
CA SER A 79 29.01 -15.23 -18.87
C SER A 79 28.72 -15.19 -20.37
N PHE A 80 29.54 -14.45 -21.12
CA PHE A 80 29.46 -14.38 -22.57
C PHE A 80 30.72 -15.00 -23.18
N ASP A 81 30.55 -16.16 -23.81
CA ASP A 81 31.56 -16.85 -24.60
C ASP A 81 31.54 -16.31 -26.05
N ILE A 82 32.71 -16.10 -26.66
CA ILE A 82 32.85 -15.52 -28.01
C ILE A 82 32.37 -16.50 -29.10
N ASP A 83 32.58 -17.79 -28.90
CA ASP A 83 32.24 -18.86 -29.84
C ASP A 83 30.87 -19.48 -29.54
N ARG A 84 30.41 -19.42 -28.28
CA ARG A 84 29.18 -20.09 -27.79
C ARG A 84 28.04 -19.15 -27.43
N GLY A 85 28.29 -17.85 -27.23
CA GLY A 85 27.29 -16.86 -26.80
C GLY A 85 27.07 -16.86 -25.27
N PRO A 86 25.89 -16.39 -24.81
CA PRO A 86 25.51 -16.46 -23.40
C PRO A 86 25.54 -17.89 -22.85
N VAL A 87 26.23 -18.12 -21.73
CA VAL A 87 26.31 -19.42 -21.06
C VAL A 87 26.13 -19.27 -19.55
N MET A 88 25.51 -20.27 -18.92
CA MET A 88 25.44 -20.38 -17.45
C MET A 88 26.73 -21.02 -16.94
N GLU A 89 27.45 -20.34 -16.04
CA GLU A 89 28.74 -20.80 -15.52
C GLU A 89 28.57 -21.57 -14.20
N HIS A 90 27.84 -20.98 -13.25
CA HIS A 90 27.68 -21.52 -11.90
C HIS A 90 26.31 -21.19 -11.32
N GLN A 91 25.80 -22.13 -10.51
CA GLN A 91 24.48 -22.06 -9.86
C GLN A 91 24.61 -22.58 -8.42
N TYR A 92 23.86 -22.02 -7.48
CA TYR A 92 23.85 -22.42 -6.07
C TYR A 92 22.47 -22.14 -5.45
N PRO A 93 21.93 -22.99 -4.54
CA PRO A 93 22.51 -24.22 -3.99
C PRO A 93 22.35 -25.44 -4.91
N VAL A 94 21.36 -25.42 -5.81
CA VAL A 94 21.04 -26.47 -6.78
C VAL A 94 20.88 -25.80 -8.15
N ALA A 95 21.12 -26.55 -9.24
CA ALA A 95 20.81 -26.06 -10.59
C ALA A 95 19.29 -25.84 -10.75
N ILE A 96 18.90 -24.75 -11.41
CA ILE A 96 17.51 -24.41 -11.66
C ILE A 96 16.96 -25.23 -12.84
N THR A 97 15.70 -25.63 -12.76
CA THR A 97 14.99 -26.30 -13.85
C THR A 97 14.58 -25.30 -14.94
N GLY A 98 15.09 -25.47 -16.15
CA GLY A 98 14.75 -24.63 -17.32
C GLY A 98 15.78 -24.77 -18.45
N ASP A 99 15.69 -23.91 -19.47
CA ASP A 99 16.75 -23.75 -20.47
C ASP A 99 17.83 -22.78 -19.96
N GLU A 100 19.00 -23.33 -19.63
CA GLU A 100 20.17 -22.58 -19.14
C GLU A 100 20.63 -21.48 -20.12
N ASN A 101 20.47 -21.69 -21.43
CA ASN A 101 20.83 -20.68 -22.44
C ASN A 101 19.82 -19.53 -22.42
N MET A 102 18.52 -19.84 -22.37
CA MET A 102 17.45 -18.84 -22.29
C MET A 102 17.59 -17.97 -21.02
N LEU A 103 18.04 -18.56 -19.91
CA LEU A 103 18.35 -17.87 -18.66
C LEU A 103 19.60 -16.99 -18.78
N ALA A 104 20.68 -17.51 -19.39
CA ALA A 104 21.90 -16.75 -19.63
C ALA A 104 21.67 -15.53 -20.56
N GLU A 105 20.79 -15.66 -21.56
CA GLU A 105 20.33 -14.52 -22.38
C GLU A 105 19.64 -13.44 -21.52
N LEU A 106 18.67 -13.80 -20.67
CA LEU A 106 17.96 -12.83 -19.81
C LEU A 106 18.89 -12.11 -18.82
N MET A 107 19.98 -12.78 -18.42
CA MET A 107 21.01 -12.19 -17.56
C MET A 107 21.94 -11.22 -18.30
N LEU A 108 22.00 -11.23 -19.64
CA LEU A 108 22.97 -10.49 -20.46
C LEU A 108 22.28 -9.64 -21.55
N PRO A 109 21.60 -8.54 -21.15
CA PRO A 109 20.71 -7.76 -22.01
C PRO A 109 21.40 -7.06 -23.18
N ASP A 110 20.65 -6.80 -24.25
CA ASP A 110 21.12 -6.11 -25.46
C ASP A 110 21.88 -4.81 -25.13
N GLN A 111 23.05 -4.65 -25.74
CA GLN A 111 24.01 -3.54 -25.52
C GLN A 111 24.73 -3.49 -24.16
N ALA A 112 24.63 -4.47 -23.25
CA ALA A 112 25.36 -4.45 -21.97
C ALA A 112 26.88 -4.16 -22.14
N HIS A 113 27.50 -4.77 -23.16
CA HIS A 113 28.92 -4.59 -23.51
C HIS A 113 29.35 -3.14 -23.81
N ALA A 114 28.40 -2.26 -24.18
CA ALA A 114 28.64 -0.85 -24.47
C ALA A 114 28.61 0.05 -23.21
N ARG A 115 28.24 -0.52 -22.05
CA ARG A 115 28.27 0.13 -20.73
C ARG A 115 29.43 -0.46 -19.92
N ASN A 116 29.69 0.09 -18.73
CA ASN A 116 30.58 -0.53 -17.73
C ASN A 116 29.82 -1.39 -16.71
N GLN A 117 28.52 -1.11 -16.57
CA GLN A 117 27.62 -1.73 -15.62
C GLN A 117 26.19 -1.47 -16.09
N ASP A 118 25.30 -2.44 -15.89
CA ASP A 118 23.84 -2.30 -16.01
C ASP A 118 23.19 -3.24 -14.97
N TRP A 119 21.89 -3.13 -14.75
CA TRP A 119 21.15 -4.07 -13.88
C TRP A 119 19.75 -4.28 -14.44
N THR A 120 19.16 -5.46 -14.23
CA THR A 120 17.80 -5.75 -14.69
C THR A 120 17.01 -6.48 -13.60
N ILE A 121 15.69 -6.48 -13.76
CA ILE A 121 14.81 -7.43 -13.09
C ILE A 121 14.12 -8.22 -14.20
N PHE A 122 14.07 -9.54 -14.07
CA PHE A 122 13.22 -10.38 -14.89
C PHE A 122 12.48 -11.38 -14.01
N PHE A 123 11.39 -11.93 -14.53
CA PHE A 123 10.53 -12.87 -13.81
C PHE A 123 10.68 -14.24 -14.44
N LEU A 124 10.74 -15.26 -13.60
CA LEU A 124 10.65 -16.66 -14.01
C LEU A 124 9.34 -17.22 -13.46
N HIS A 125 8.52 -17.77 -14.34
CA HIS A 125 7.39 -18.61 -13.96
C HIS A 125 7.98 -19.95 -13.52
N LYS A 126 7.72 -20.40 -12.28
CA LYS A 126 8.11 -21.75 -11.89
C LYS A 126 7.28 -22.74 -12.71
N ASP A 127 7.94 -23.56 -13.53
CA ASP A 127 7.35 -24.73 -14.20
C ASP A 127 7.04 -25.80 -13.15
N THR A 128 6.04 -25.53 -12.31
CA THR A 128 5.53 -26.44 -11.29
C THR A 128 4.86 -27.61 -12.01
N SER A 129 5.27 -28.84 -11.71
CA SER A 129 4.64 -30.02 -12.30
C SER A 129 3.15 -30.10 -11.93
N GLN A 130 2.33 -30.74 -12.77
CA GLN A 130 0.91 -30.95 -12.43
C GLN A 130 0.73 -31.76 -11.14
N GLU A 131 1.71 -32.61 -10.82
CA GLU A 131 1.77 -33.39 -9.59
C GLU A 131 2.04 -32.48 -8.38
N GLU A 132 3.05 -31.59 -8.43
CA GLU A 132 3.28 -30.55 -7.40
C GLU A 132 2.10 -29.59 -7.25
N GLU A 133 1.46 -29.15 -8.35
CA GLU A 133 0.28 -28.28 -8.25
C GLU A 133 -0.90 -29.00 -7.57
N ASP A 134 -1.16 -30.25 -7.90
CA ASP A 134 -2.24 -31.02 -7.27
C ASP A 134 -1.91 -31.46 -5.83
N GLU A 135 -0.64 -31.61 -5.46
CA GLU A 135 -0.20 -31.77 -4.07
C GLU A 135 -0.36 -30.48 -3.26
N GLU A 136 0.12 -29.34 -3.78
CA GLU A 136 -0.13 -28.02 -3.16
C GLU A 136 -1.63 -27.76 -2.99
N ARG A 137 -2.46 -28.12 -3.98
CA ARG A 137 -3.92 -27.98 -3.90
C ARG A 137 -4.52 -28.88 -2.80
N LYS A 138 -4.14 -30.16 -2.72
CA LYS A 138 -4.58 -31.08 -1.66
C LYS A 138 -4.19 -30.57 -0.27
N VAL A 139 -2.94 -30.14 -0.07
CA VAL A 139 -2.47 -29.57 1.21
C VAL A 139 -3.28 -28.31 1.56
N LYS A 140 -3.53 -27.42 0.60
CA LYS A 140 -4.36 -26.22 0.81
C LYS A 140 -5.83 -26.56 1.07
N GLU A 141 -6.39 -27.60 0.48
CA GLU A 141 -7.76 -28.06 0.75
C GLU A 141 -7.87 -28.74 2.11
N ASN A 142 -6.94 -29.62 2.49
CA ASN A 142 -6.86 -30.21 3.82
C ASN A 142 -6.74 -29.13 4.90
N ARG A 143 -5.85 -28.14 4.72
CA ARG A 143 -5.71 -26.98 5.63
C ARG A 143 -7.01 -26.17 5.73
N LYS A 144 -7.75 -25.99 4.63
CA LYS A 144 -9.07 -25.32 4.62
C LYS A 144 -10.16 -26.15 5.30
N GLN A 145 -10.19 -27.47 5.10
CA GLN A 145 -11.13 -28.38 5.77
C GLN A 145 -10.88 -28.42 7.28
N ARG A 146 -9.61 -28.53 7.71
CA ARG A 146 -9.19 -28.49 9.12
C ARG A 146 -9.53 -27.15 9.78
N ARG A 147 -9.27 -26.02 9.11
CA ARG A 147 -9.73 -24.67 9.55
C ARG A 147 -11.26 -24.61 9.67
N LYS A 148 -12.02 -25.14 8.69
CA LYS A 148 -13.48 -25.18 8.73
C LYS A 148 -14.01 -26.02 9.90
N ARG A 149 -13.53 -27.25 10.10
CA ARG A 149 -13.95 -28.14 11.21
C ARG A 149 -13.66 -27.49 12.57
N ARG A 150 -12.47 -26.89 12.77
CA ARG A 150 -12.15 -26.10 13.98
C ARG A 150 -13.14 -24.94 14.20
N ARG A 151 -13.45 -24.15 13.16
CA ARG A 151 -14.39 -23.01 13.26
C ARG A 151 -15.83 -23.45 13.53
N ASP A 152 -16.29 -24.51 12.88
CA ASP A 152 -17.67 -24.98 13.01
C ASP A 152 -17.86 -25.72 14.37
N LYS A 153 -16.82 -26.37 14.92
CA LYS A 153 -16.78 -26.82 16.33
C LYS A 153 -16.82 -25.64 17.31
N ALA A 154 -16.01 -24.59 17.08
CA ALA A 154 -16.04 -23.37 17.90
C ALA A 154 -17.36 -22.58 17.81
N ALA A 155 -18.18 -22.82 16.77
CA ALA A 155 -19.51 -22.26 16.61
C ALA A 155 -20.64 -23.15 17.19
N GLY A 156 -20.32 -24.33 17.73
CA GLY A 156 -21.31 -25.28 18.25
C GLY A 156 -22.20 -25.90 17.17
N ILE A 157 -21.66 -26.14 15.97
CA ILE A 157 -22.35 -26.72 14.81
C ILE A 157 -22.12 -28.24 14.69
N ILE A 158 -21.13 -28.77 15.41
CA ILE A 158 -20.73 -30.17 15.45
C ILE A 158 -20.97 -30.67 16.88
N ASP A 159 -21.71 -31.77 17.05
CA ASP A 159 -21.97 -32.41 18.35
C ASP A 159 -20.78 -33.30 18.78
N GLU A 160 -20.67 -33.57 20.08
CA GLU A 160 -19.59 -34.40 20.66
C GLU A 160 -19.65 -35.88 20.22
N GLU A 161 -20.75 -36.33 19.61
CA GLU A 161 -20.90 -37.70 19.06
C GLU A 161 -20.20 -37.88 17.68
N ASP A 162 -19.78 -36.81 17.00
CA ASP A 162 -19.00 -36.88 15.73
C ASP A 162 -17.48 -37.13 15.95
N GLU A 163 -17.05 -37.38 17.20
CA GLU A 163 -15.64 -37.59 17.56
C GLU A 163 -15.14 -39.04 17.32
N GLU A 164 -16.03 -40.04 17.23
CA GLU A 164 -15.62 -41.46 17.01
C GLU A 164 -14.96 -41.73 15.64
N ASN A 165 -14.92 -40.76 14.72
CA ASN A 165 -14.22 -40.86 13.43
C ASN A 165 -12.77 -40.34 13.44
N GLU A 166 -12.18 -40.01 14.60
CA GLU A 166 -10.79 -39.48 14.66
C GLU A 166 -9.69 -40.57 14.70
N GLU A 167 -10.03 -41.86 14.88
CA GLU A 167 -9.06 -42.98 14.89
C GLU A 167 -8.61 -43.47 13.48
N ASP A 168 -9.27 -43.04 12.40
CA ASP A 168 -9.01 -43.50 11.01
C ASP A 168 -8.00 -42.62 10.22
N LEU A 169 -7.35 -41.65 10.87
CA LEU A 169 -6.32 -40.78 10.26
C LEU A 169 -4.89 -41.31 10.51
N PRO A 170 -3.99 -41.34 9.51
CA PRO A 170 -2.63 -41.89 9.67
C PRO A 170 -1.81 -41.23 10.80
N GLU A 171 -1.04 -42.02 11.54
CA GLU A 171 -0.16 -41.56 12.62
C GLU A 171 0.89 -40.53 12.14
N ASP A 172 1.24 -40.53 10.85
CA ASP A 172 2.21 -39.61 10.23
C ASP A 172 1.76 -38.13 10.18
N GLU A 173 0.48 -37.80 10.41
CA GLU A 173 -0.01 -36.39 10.40
C GLU A 173 0.05 -35.69 11.80
N TRP A 174 0.53 -36.36 12.86
CA TRP A 174 0.35 -35.89 14.25
C TRP A 174 1.55 -35.17 14.88
N GLU A 175 2.77 -35.22 14.33
CA GLU A 175 3.99 -34.74 15.02
C GLU A 175 4.31 -33.23 14.86
N ASP A 176 3.57 -32.46 14.04
CA ASP A 176 3.97 -31.10 13.60
C ASP A 176 3.03 -29.95 14.09
N ASP A 177 2.17 -30.20 15.10
CA ASP A 177 0.99 -29.33 15.40
C ASP A 177 1.13 -28.34 16.58
N ASP A 178 2.24 -28.34 17.34
CA ASP A 178 2.30 -27.69 18.68
C ASP A 178 2.85 -26.24 18.73
N GLU A 179 3.38 -25.66 17.62
CA GLU A 179 3.84 -24.24 17.61
C GLU A 179 3.20 -23.30 16.55
N ASP A 180 2.81 -23.74 15.34
CA ASP A 180 2.10 -22.86 14.37
C ASP A 180 0.59 -22.74 14.69
N ASP A 181 0.32 -22.10 15.83
CA ASP A 181 -0.99 -21.67 16.33
C ASP A 181 -1.75 -20.89 15.22
N THR A 182 -2.63 -21.60 14.51
CA THR A 182 -2.90 -21.36 13.06
C THR A 182 -3.98 -20.33 12.78
N GLU A 183 -4.59 -19.73 13.82
CA GLU A 183 -5.60 -18.64 13.68
C GLU A 183 -5.03 -17.37 13.01
N SER A 184 -3.71 -17.28 12.83
CA SER A 184 -3.04 -16.09 12.30
C SER A 184 -3.11 -15.96 10.77
N THR A 185 -3.28 -17.06 10.01
CA THR A 185 -3.35 -16.99 8.53
C THR A 185 -4.66 -16.37 8.02
N ASP A 186 -5.70 -16.31 8.86
CA ASP A 186 -7.08 -15.88 8.56
C ASP A 186 -7.23 -14.36 8.26
N SER A 187 -6.17 -13.72 7.76
CA SER A 187 -6.15 -12.31 7.33
C SER A 187 -5.28 -12.03 6.10
N GLU A 188 -4.63 -13.04 5.51
CA GLU A 188 -3.94 -12.92 4.22
C GLU A 188 -4.82 -13.52 3.11
N PRO A 189 -5.04 -12.81 1.98
CA PRO A 189 -5.55 -13.46 0.78
C PRO A 189 -4.50 -14.42 0.23
N GLU A 190 -4.67 -15.73 0.48
CA GLU A 190 -3.94 -16.84 -0.19
C GLU A 190 -4.37 -16.87 -1.68
N GLY A 191 -4.01 -15.83 -2.44
CA GLY A 191 -4.54 -15.47 -3.76
C GLY A 191 -3.45 -15.29 -4.82
N GLY A 192 -2.67 -16.35 -5.07
CA GLY A 192 -1.80 -16.43 -6.24
C GLY A 192 -2.56 -16.96 -7.46
N GLU A 193 -2.62 -16.19 -8.55
CA GLU A 193 -3.22 -16.64 -9.82
C GLU A 193 -2.28 -17.60 -10.58
N GLY A 194 -2.17 -18.84 -10.09
CA GLY A 194 -1.25 -19.86 -10.62
C GLY A 194 0.08 -19.96 -9.85
N PRO A 195 1.06 -20.72 -10.35
CA PRO A 195 2.31 -21.06 -9.64
C PRO A 195 3.13 -19.80 -9.27
N PRO A 196 4.03 -19.90 -8.27
CA PRO A 196 4.79 -18.74 -7.79
C PRO A 196 5.66 -18.10 -8.89
N LEU A 197 5.73 -16.78 -8.88
CA LEU A 197 6.70 -16.00 -9.67
C LEU A 197 8.01 -15.91 -8.89
N ILE A 198 9.11 -16.34 -9.51
CA ILE A 198 10.45 -16.12 -8.99
C ILE A 198 10.95 -14.78 -9.54
N TYR A 199 11.28 -13.85 -8.63
CA TYR A 199 11.76 -12.52 -8.95
C TYR A 199 13.29 -12.49 -9.02
N VAL A 200 13.86 -12.39 -10.22
CA VAL A 200 15.33 -12.37 -10.40
C VAL A 200 15.83 -10.94 -10.44
N LEU A 201 16.61 -10.54 -9.43
CA LEU A 201 17.40 -9.31 -9.44
C LEU A 201 18.78 -9.59 -10.04
N ASN A 202 19.02 -9.07 -11.25
CA ASN A 202 20.23 -9.32 -12.03
C ASN A 202 21.16 -8.09 -12.04
N LEU A 203 22.48 -8.33 -11.90
CA LEU A 203 23.51 -7.30 -11.94
C LEU A 203 24.58 -7.65 -12.99
N VAL A 204 24.75 -6.77 -13.98
CA VAL A 204 25.66 -6.99 -15.11
C VAL A 204 26.84 -6.04 -15.00
N ASN A 205 28.06 -6.57 -15.03
CA ASN A 205 29.29 -5.79 -14.84
C ASN A 205 30.29 -6.08 -15.97
N THR A 206 30.48 -5.11 -16.85
CA THR A 206 31.22 -5.25 -18.12
C THR A 206 32.62 -4.66 -17.98
N LYS A 207 33.51 -5.52 -17.46
CA LYS A 207 34.89 -5.19 -17.11
C LYS A 207 35.81 -5.07 -18.34
N HIS A 208 35.79 -3.91 -18.99
CA HIS A 208 36.87 -3.49 -19.88
C HIS A 208 38.17 -3.28 -19.08
N ASP A 209 39.26 -3.97 -19.43
CA ASP A 209 40.45 -4.01 -18.57
C ASP A 209 41.31 -2.74 -18.61
N LYS A 210 41.03 -1.82 -17.67
CA LYS A 210 42.02 -1.02 -16.92
C LYS A 210 41.41 -0.26 -15.73
N SER A 211 41.47 -0.91 -14.56
CA SER A 211 41.58 -0.32 -13.22
C SER A 211 40.89 1.05 -12.92
N VAL A 212 39.69 1.03 -12.33
CA VAL A 212 39.24 1.81 -11.13
C VAL A 212 37.76 1.51 -10.82
N LYS A 213 37.36 1.52 -9.54
CA LYS A 213 36.00 1.14 -9.06
C LYS A 213 35.02 2.31 -8.92
N ARG A 214 33.74 2.09 -9.27
CA ARG A 214 32.49 2.83 -8.88
C ARG A 214 31.28 1.88 -9.06
N GLY A 215 30.09 2.14 -8.48
CA GLY A 215 28.89 1.41 -8.94
C GLY A 215 27.58 1.50 -8.12
N ALA A 216 27.53 0.88 -6.92
CA ALA A 216 26.31 0.28 -6.30
C ALA A 216 25.83 -0.97 -7.08
N ILE A 217 24.93 -1.84 -6.61
CA ILE A 217 24.38 -2.07 -5.26
C ILE A 217 25.47 -2.70 -4.37
N PRO A 218 25.65 -2.32 -3.09
CA PRO A 218 26.82 -2.72 -2.30
C PRO A 218 27.08 -4.23 -2.21
N LEU A 219 26.06 -5.04 -1.93
CA LEU A 219 26.24 -6.48 -1.69
C LEU A 219 26.57 -7.27 -2.96
N LEU A 220 25.72 -7.21 -3.98
CA LEU A 220 25.94 -7.93 -5.24
C LEU A 220 27.24 -7.49 -5.94
N LEU A 221 27.58 -6.20 -5.88
CA LEU A 221 28.85 -5.71 -6.46
C LEU A 221 30.08 -6.23 -5.69
N LEU A 222 30.02 -6.30 -4.36
CA LEU A 222 31.10 -6.87 -3.54
C LEU A 222 31.27 -8.39 -3.77
N ALA A 223 30.17 -9.11 -3.95
CA ALA A 223 30.20 -10.54 -4.25
C ALA A 223 30.73 -10.83 -5.66
N LEU A 224 30.25 -10.08 -6.66
CA LEU A 224 30.73 -10.22 -8.04
C LEU A 224 32.21 -9.79 -8.18
N GLU A 225 32.64 -8.76 -7.44
CA GLU A 225 34.06 -8.42 -7.30
C GLU A 225 34.89 -9.54 -6.66
N GLU A 226 34.32 -10.39 -5.81
CA GLU A 226 35.02 -11.53 -5.20
C GLU A 226 35.06 -12.73 -6.13
N TYR A 227 33.95 -13.04 -6.78
CA TYR A 227 33.86 -14.06 -7.82
C TYR A 227 34.88 -13.77 -8.94
N PHE A 228 35.06 -12.51 -9.36
CA PHE A 228 36.13 -12.12 -10.30
C PHE A 228 37.58 -12.28 -9.79
N LYS A 229 37.80 -12.61 -8.50
CA LYS A 229 39.13 -12.98 -7.94
C LYS A 229 39.26 -14.49 -7.79
N ALA A 230 38.18 -15.16 -7.45
CA ALA A 230 38.08 -16.60 -7.23
C ALA A 230 36.72 -17.10 -7.76
N PRO A 231 36.62 -17.46 -9.05
CA PRO A 231 35.40 -17.97 -9.66
C PRO A 231 35.20 -19.43 -9.20
N VAL A 232 34.68 -19.59 -7.99
CA VAL A 232 34.46 -20.89 -7.33
C VAL A 232 33.13 -20.89 -6.58
N PRO A 233 32.39 -22.01 -6.53
CA PRO A 233 31.04 -22.09 -5.93
C PRO A 233 30.95 -21.58 -4.49
N GLU A 234 32.02 -21.71 -3.71
CA GLU A 234 32.09 -21.27 -2.31
C GLU A 234 31.90 -19.75 -2.16
N THR A 235 32.19 -18.96 -3.20
CA THR A 235 31.91 -17.51 -3.20
C THR A 235 30.42 -17.19 -3.35
N LEU A 236 29.66 -18.08 -4.02
CA LEU A 236 28.21 -18.00 -4.14
C LEU A 236 27.54 -18.52 -2.87
N ALA A 237 28.00 -19.65 -2.33
CA ALA A 237 27.56 -20.18 -1.03
C ALA A 237 27.69 -19.13 0.07
N MET A 238 28.86 -18.50 0.20
CA MET A 238 29.08 -17.42 1.17
C MET A 238 28.14 -16.21 0.97
N LEU A 239 27.68 -15.92 -0.26
CA LEU A 239 26.65 -14.89 -0.47
C LEU A 239 25.27 -15.37 -0.04
N TYR A 240 24.88 -16.59 -0.42
CA TYR A 240 23.63 -17.25 -0.04
C TYR A 240 23.46 -17.28 1.48
N ASP A 241 24.44 -17.87 2.18
CA ASP A 241 24.48 -17.97 3.64
C ASP A 241 24.42 -16.58 4.29
N SER A 242 25.14 -15.59 3.76
CA SER A 242 25.16 -14.23 4.31
C SER A 242 23.81 -13.51 4.18
N VAL A 243 23.03 -13.80 3.13
CA VAL A 243 21.71 -13.21 2.91
C VAL A 243 20.66 -13.93 3.73
N ASN A 244 20.66 -15.26 3.72
CA ASN A 244 19.68 -16.06 4.47
C ASN A 244 19.88 -15.96 5.99
N ALA A 245 21.09 -15.69 6.48
CA ALA A 245 21.36 -15.37 7.89
C ALA A 245 20.93 -13.94 8.34
N MET A 246 20.18 -13.19 7.53
CA MET A 246 19.68 -11.85 7.90
C MET A 246 18.51 -11.94 8.90
N ASP A 247 18.74 -11.53 10.16
CA ASP A 247 17.68 -11.47 11.18
C ASP A 247 16.65 -10.38 10.83
N LEU A 248 15.42 -10.80 10.51
CA LEU A 248 14.23 -9.95 10.35
C LEU A 248 13.20 -10.17 11.48
N SER A 249 13.54 -10.92 12.53
CA SER A 249 12.57 -11.43 13.53
C SER A 249 11.91 -10.37 14.40
N LEU A 250 12.47 -9.15 14.45
CA LEU A 250 11.85 -8.00 15.14
C LEU A 250 10.85 -7.22 14.28
N MET A 251 10.67 -7.56 13.00
CA MET A 251 9.67 -6.91 12.15
C MET A 251 8.27 -7.46 12.48
N PRO A 252 7.31 -6.62 12.92
CA PRO A 252 5.98 -7.08 13.31
C PRO A 252 5.14 -7.47 12.08
N LYS A 253 4.37 -8.55 12.20
CA LYS A 253 3.36 -8.93 11.20
C LYS A 253 2.16 -7.98 11.30
N LEU A 254 1.90 -7.22 10.24
CA LEU A 254 0.82 -6.25 10.15
C LEU A 254 -0.38 -6.82 9.38
N SER A 255 -1.61 -6.50 9.82
CA SER A 255 -2.83 -6.92 9.13
C SER A 255 -2.98 -6.26 7.74
N LEU A 256 -3.90 -6.74 6.90
CA LEU A 256 -4.20 -6.13 5.60
C LEU A 256 -4.57 -4.63 5.73
N LEU A 257 -5.39 -4.29 6.73
CA LEU A 257 -5.81 -2.90 6.99
C LEU A 257 -4.67 -2.06 7.55
N GLU A 258 -3.82 -2.64 8.42
CA GLU A 258 -2.65 -1.95 8.97
C GLU A 258 -1.58 -1.65 7.91
N ARG A 259 -1.28 -2.61 7.02
CA ARG A 259 -0.38 -2.42 5.87
C ARG A 259 -0.90 -1.31 4.95
N HIS A 260 -2.20 -1.28 4.68
CA HIS A 260 -2.84 -0.21 3.91
C HIS A 260 -2.71 1.15 4.61
N LEU A 261 -3.04 1.24 5.91
CA LEU A 261 -2.97 2.47 6.71
C LEU A 261 -1.56 3.04 6.80
N LEU A 262 -0.55 2.17 6.96
CA LEU A 262 0.86 2.56 7.01
C LEU A 262 1.27 3.21 5.68
N GLN A 263 1.05 2.55 4.55
CA GLN A 263 1.39 3.10 3.23
C GLN A 263 0.58 4.33 2.81
N ALA A 264 -0.66 4.47 3.31
CA ALA A 264 -1.49 5.65 3.08
C ALA A 264 -1.03 6.88 3.89
N SER A 265 -0.01 6.73 4.75
CA SER A 265 0.50 7.79 5.61
C SER A 265 1.97 8.14 5.31
N ASP A 266 2.31 9.41 5.51
CA ASP A 266 3.70 9.88 5.60
C ASP A 266 4.21 9.89 7.06
N ASN A 267 3.40 9.44 8.04
CA ASN A 267 3.70 9.48 9.46
C ASN A 267 4.61 8.32 9.92
N ARG A 268 5.90 8.63 10.06
CA ARG A 268 7.00 7.73 10.50
C ARG A 268 6.83 7.02 11.85
N ASP A 269 5.87 7.46 12.67
CA ASP A 269 5.65 6.95 14.02
C ASP A 269 4.43 6.01 14.10
N LEU A 270 3.73 5.73 12.99
CA LEU A 270 2.54 4.88 13.00
C LEU A 270 2.88 3.41 13.33
N PHE A 271 2.15 2.82 14.28
CA PHE A 271 2.39 1.46 14.81
C PHE A 271 3.77 1.26 15.47
N VAL A 272 4.43 2.34 15.93
CA VAL A 272 5.71 2.25 16.65
C VAL A 272 5.60 1.37 17.91
N GLU A 273 4.42 1.35 18.53
CA GLU A 273 4.06 0.53 19.68
C GLU A 273 4.24 -0.98 19.40
N LYS A 274 4.08 -1.43 18.15
CA LYS A 274 4.28 -2.84 17.77
C LYS A 274 5.76 -3.21 17.73
N PHE A 275 6.63 -2.30 17.28
CA PHE A 275 8.09 -2.51 17.35
C PHE A 275 8.59 -2.51 18.80
N GLU A 276 8.03 -1.64 19.66
CA GLU A 276 8.31 -1.66 21.09
C GLU A 276 7.88 -2.98 21.76
N GLN A 277 6.71 -3.52 21.40
CA GLN A 277 6.22 -4.81 21.89
C GLN A 277 7.06 -5.99 21.37
N MET A 278 7.43 -6.04 20.08
CA MET A 278 8.33 -7.07 19.53
C MET A 278 9.70 -7.09 20.25
N ILE A 279 10.26 -5.91 20.54
CA ILE A 279 11.52 -5.79 21.29
C ILE A 279 11.36 -6.29 22.73
N GLN A 280 10.24 -5.99 23.39
CA GLN A 280 9.96 -6.50 24.74
C GLN A 280 9.77 -8.02 24.78
N MET A 281 9.12 -8.60 23.76
CA MET A 281 8.98 -10.05 23.60
C MET A 281 10.35 -10.72 23.41
N ARG A 282 11.17 -10.25 22.46
CA ARG A 282 12.55 -10.75 22.26
C ARG A 282 13.38 -10.67 23.54
N ILE A 283 13.34 -9.57 24.28
CA ILE A 283 14.07 -9.42 25.55
C ILE A 283 13.60 -10.44 26.60
N ALA A 284 12.32 -10.82 26.59
CA ALA A 284 11.77 -11.84 27.50
C ALA A 284 12.05 -13.28 27.02
N GLU A 285 12.19 -13.51 25.71
CA GLU A 285 12.66 -14.77 25.11
C GLU A 285 14.14 -15.00 25.44
N ASP A 286 15.02 -14.03 25.13
CA ASP A 286 16.46 -14.07 25.41
C ASP A 286 16.72 -14.34 26.91
N GLN A 287 15.91 -13.77 27.82
CA GLN A 287 16.02 -14.01 29.27
C GLN A 287 15.58 -15.42 29.71
N ARG A 288 14.70 -16.09 28.94
CA ARG A 288 14.33 -17.49 29.20
C ARG A 288 15.40 -18.44 28.68
N GLU A 289 15.95 -18.16 27.50
CA GLU A 289 17.08 -18.88 26.91
C GLU A 289 18.32 -18.78 27.81
N GLU A 290 18.74 -17.57 28.20
CA GLU A 290 19.86 -17.37 29.13
C GLU A 290 19.61 -18.04 30.49
N ALA A 291 18.37 -18.10 30.98
CA ALA A 291 18.03 -18.78 32.24
C ALA A 291 18.04 -20.32 32.13
N ALA A 292 17.74 -20.88 30.96
CA ALA A 292 17.86 -22.31 30.68
C ALA A 292 19.35 -22.71 30.58
N ASP A 293 20.16 -21.97 29.81
CA ASP A 293 21.60 -22.21 29.66
C ASP A 293 22.37 -22.06 30.99
N GLN A 294 21.96 -21.12 31.86
CA GLN A 294 22.54 -20.95 33.20
C GLN A 294 22.36 -22.17 34.13
N SER A 295 21.56 -23.16 33.75
CA SER A 295 21.50 -24.45 34.47
C SER A 295 22.73 -25.35 34.21
N LEU A 296 23.56 -25.03 33.21
CA LEU A 296 24.70 -25.86 32.77
C LEU A 296 26.09 -25.23 32.96
N ASP A 297 26.24 -23.89 32.94
CA ASP A 297 27.50 -23.21 33.27
C ASP A 297 27.30 -21.95 34.14
N ALA A 298 27.75 -22.03 35.39
CA ALA A 298 27.58 -21.00 36.41
C ALA A 298 28.64 -19.87 36.38
N THR A 299 29.41 -19.70 35.30
CA THR A 299 30.56 -18.78 35.24
C THR A 299 30.33 -17.45 34.50
N ARG A 300 29.23 -17.28 33.75
CA ARG A 300 28.91 -16.02 33.05
C ARG A 300 28.19 -15.02 33.96
N SER A 301 28.71 -13.79 34.02
CA SER A 301 28.06 -12.66 34.73
C SER A 301 26.93 -12.04 33.89
N PRO A 302 25.78 -11.66 34.48
CA PRO A 302 24.64 -11.14 33.73
C PRO A 302 24.92 -9.78 33.08
N THR A 303 24.55 -9.66 31.81
CA THR A 303 24.69 -8.42 31.04
C THR A 303 23.72 -7.35 31.56
N LYS A 304 24.21 -6.15 31.86
CA LYS A 304 23.33 -5.06 32.31
C LYS A 304 22.37 -4.63 31.20
N LEU A 305 21.08 -4.83 31.44
CA LEU A 305 19.99 -4.27 30.64
C LEU A 305 20.16 -2.75 30.49
N THR A 306 20.44 -2.32 29.27
CA THR A 306 20.30 -0.92 28.85
C THR A 306 18.86 -0.69 28.40
N GLY A 307 18.31 0.48 28.71
CA GLY A 307 16.89 0.77 28.40
C GLY A 307 16.62 0.84 26.90
N ILE A 308 15.42 0.41 26.49
CA ILE A 308 14.95 0.51 25.11
C ILE A 308 15.07 1.97 24.65
N SER A 309 15.78 2.19 23.55
CA SER A 309 16.04 3.52 23.01
C SER A 309 15.62 3.60 21.53
N ARG A 310 15.06 4.75 21.11
CA ARG A 310 14.76 4.98 19.69
C ARG A 310 16.07 5.25 18.93
N ALA A 311 16.25 4.56 17.80
CA ALA A 311 17.52 4.48 17.09
C ALA A 311 18.11 5.86 16.78
N GLY A 312 19.38 6.05 17.13
CA GLY A 312 20.12 7.30 16.91
C GLY A 312 19.51 8.55 17.58
N THR A 313 18.75 8.40 18.67
CA THR A 313 18.53 9.51 19.62
C THR A 313 19.79 9.76 20.47
N LYS A 314 19.88 10.89 21.18
CA LYS A 314 21.01 11.12 22.12
C LYS A 314 21.16 9.99 23.14
N ALA A 315 20.05 9.53 23.72
CA ALA A 315 20.05 8.41 24.67
C ALA A 315 20.65 7.11 24.08
N HIS A 316 20.40 6.84 22.80
CA HIS A 316 20.97 5.69 22.08
C HIS A 316 22.48 5.84 21.81
N VAL A 317 22.99 7.07 21.67
CA VAL A 317 24.42 7.34 21.44
C VAL A 317 25.21 7.44 22.76
N GLU A 318 24.60 8.03 23.78
CA GLU A 318 25.23 8.28 25.10
C GLU A 318 25.08 7.08 26.06
N GLY A 319 24.08 6.21 25.87
CA GLY A 319 23.81 5.04 26.72
C GLY A 319 24.59 3.77 26.38
N GLY A 320 25.47 3.81 25.37
CA GLY A 320 26.08 2.62 24.76
C GLY A 320 25.14 1.93 23.76
N GLN A 321 25.68 1.03 22.94
CA GLN A 321 24.88 0.28 21.96
C GLN A 321 23.93 -0.68 22.68
N SER A 322 22.66 -0.27 22.78
CA SER A 322 21.56 -1.15 23.15
C SER A 322 21.38 -2.16 22.01
N ILE A 323 21.35 -3.46 22.35
CA ILE A 323 21.22 -4.56 21.36
C ILE A 323 19.95 -4.37 20.52
N TYR A 324 18.88 -3.85 21.15
CA TYR A 324 17.60 -3.56 20.52
C TYR A 324 17.28 -2.07 20.56
N SER A 325 16.87 -1.52 19.41
CA SER A 325 16.46 -0.12 19.28
C SER A 325 15.22 0.03 18.41
N VAL A 326 14.28 0.87 18.83
CA VAL A 326 13.04 1.15 18.09
C VAL A 326 13.39 1.91 16.80
N PRO A 327 12.82 1.55 15.62
CA PRO A 327 13.08 2.23 14.37
C PRO A 327 12.87 3.76 14.38
N ARG A 328 13.55 4.44 13.46
CA ARG A 328 13.30 5.86 13.19
C ARG A 328 12.07 6.10 12.31
N ASP A 329 11.73 5.15 11.46
CA ASP A 329 10.62 5.20 10.53
C ASP A 329 9.99 3.80 10.47
N THR A 330 8.72 3.66 10.82
CA THR A 330 8.04 2.35 10.92
C THR A 330 7.71 1.70 9.57
N HIS A 331 7.98 2.39 8.46
CA HIS A 331 7.81 1.87 7.10
C HIS A 331 8.99 1.02 6.61
N GLU A 332 10.17 1.16 7.23
CA GLU A 332 11.43 0.56 6.80
C GLU A 332 12.12 -0.12 7.98
N PHE A 333 12.19 -1.44 7.97
CA PHE A 333 12.96 -2.20 8.95
C PHE A 333 14.46 -2.18 8.54
N GLU A 334 15.32 -1.67 9.43
CA GLU A 334 16.76 -1.56 9.20
C GLU A 334 17.48 -2.81 9.75
N SER A 335 17.83 -3.76 8.87
CA SER A 335 18.63 -4.96 9.19
C SER A 335 20.04 -4.89 8.58
N LYS A 336 20.85 -5.94 8.74
CA LYS A 336 22.26 -6.00 8.30
C LYS A 336 22.63 -7.40 7.81
N VAL A 337 23.24 -7.47 6.63
CA VAL A 337 23.88 -8.69 6.09
C VAL A 337 25.38 -8.67 6.43
N MET A 338 25.90 -9.79 6.94
CA MET A 338 27.28 -9.91 7.45
C MET A 338 28.26 -10.49 6.41
N TYR A 339 28.37 -9.87 5.24
CA TYR A 339 29.22 -10.38 4.16
C TYR A 339 30.72 -10.16 4.46
N LYS A 340 31.49 -11.24 4.53
CA LYS A 340 32.95 -11.21 4.87
C LYS A 340 33.30 -10.43 6.16
N GLY A 341 32.40 -10.44 7.15
CA GLY A 341 32.57 -9.68 8.39
C GLY A 341 32.33 -8.17 8.25
N ILE A 342 31.92 -7.69 7.06
CA ILE A 342 31.48 -6.30 6.84
C ILE A 342 29.96 -6.25 7.05
N PRO A 343 29.44 -5.51 8.04
CA PRO A 343 28.01 -5.30 8.22
C PRO A 343 27.47 -4.36 7.12
N ILE A 344 26.77 -4.91 6.14
CA ILE A 344 26.10 -4.16 5.07
C ILE A 344 24.66 -3.89 5.51
N PRO A 345 24.26 -2.62 5.78
CA PRO A 345 22.89 -2.31 6.17
C PRO A 345 21.93 -2.48 5.00
N ILE A 346 20.79 -3.12 5.27
CA ILE A 346 19.69 -3.33 4.32
C ILE A 346 18.40 -2.77 4.92
N LYS A 347 17.53 -2.21 4.08
CA LYS A 347 16.21 -1.70 4.45
C LYS A 347 15.15 -2.57 3.81
N VAL A 348 14.27 -3.15 4.62
CA VAL A 348 13.14 -3.98 4.18
C VAL A 348 11.83 -3.19 4.40
N PRO A 349 11.00 -2.96 3.37
CA PRO A 349 9.71 -2.30 3.54
C PRO A 349 8.76 -3.16 4.40
N VAL A 350 8.23 -2.58 5.48
CA VAL A 350 7.37 -3.26 6.45
C VAL A 350 5.97 -3.55 5.88
N ALA A 351 5.55 -2.79 4.88
CA ALA A 351 4.31 -3.01 4.14
C ALA A 351 4.55 -2.82 2.64
N VAL A 352 4.41 -3.88 1.86
CA VAL A 352 4.45 -3.88 0.38
C VAL A 352 3.03 -4.00 -0.17
N MET A 353 2.75 -3.48 -1.37
CA MET A 353 1.47 -3.68 -2.07
C MET A 353 1.55 -4.85 -3.06
N PRO A 354 0.41 -5.47 -3.42
CA PRO A 354 0.31 -6.25 -4.65
C PRO A 354 0.94 -5.51 -5.84
N GLU A 355 1.53 -6.27 -6.76
CA GLU A 355 2.20 -5.77 -7.98
C GLU A 355 3.38 -4.78 -7.77
N THR A 356 3.80 -4.49 -6.53
CA THR A 356 4.95 -3.61 -6.25
C THR A 356 6.23 -4.43 -6.14
N VAL A 357 6.95 -4.54 -7.25
CA VAL A 357 8.23 -5.28 -7.36
C VAL A 357 9.37 -4.30 -7.64
N GLY A 358 10.45 -4.39 -6.86
CA GLY A 358 11.61 -3.50 -6.96
C GLY A 358 11.37 -2.08 -6.44
N ASP A 359 12.41 -1.23 -6.51
CA ASP A 359 12.30 0.21 -6.28
C ASP A 359 12.14 0.92 -7.64
N PHE A 360 11.11 1.76 -7.75
CA PHE A 360 10.72 2.45 -8.97
C PHE A 360 9.91 3.70 -8.63
N SER A 361 9.92 4.70 -9.52
CA SER A 361 9.18 5.95 -9.28
C SER A 361 8.07 6.19 -10.30
N LEU A 362 6.83 6.24 -9.81
CA LEU A 362 5.70 6.78 -10.56
C LEU A 362 5.95 8.25 -10.92
N ILE A 363 6.62 9.02 -10.05
CA ILE A 363 6.97 10.42 -10.36
C ILE A 363 7.85 10.50 -11.61
N LYS A 364 8.91 9.68 -11.71
CA LYS A 364 9.79 9.60 -12.91
C LYS A 364 9.00 9.25 -14.17
N LEU A 365 8.17 8.20 -14.10
CA LEU A 365 7.32 7.75 -15.21
C LEU A 365 6.34 8.84 -15.66
N ILE A 366 5.62 9.45 -14.71
CA ILE A 366 4.62 10.49 -14.97
C ILE A 366 5.28 11.72 -15.57
N GLN A 367 6.38 12.21 -14.99
CA GLN A 367 7.09 13.39 -15.49
C GLN A 367 7.53 13.19 -16.95
N ASN A 368 8.15 12.06 -17.29
CA ASN A 368 8.70 11.84 -18.63
C ASN A 368 7.66 12.04 -19.76
N PHE A 369 6.50 11.37 -19.66
CA PHE A 369 5.45 11.49 -20.68
C PHE A 369 4.61 12.78 -20.55
N SER A 370 4.50 13.36 -19.34
CA SER A 370 3.73 14.60 -19.14
C SER A 370 4.47 15.83 -19.68
N ASP A 371 5.77 15.94 -19.43
CA ASP A 371 6.58 17.11 -19.80
C ASP A 371 6.63 17.30 -21.31
N SER A 372 6.90 16.23 -22.07
CA SER A 372 6.91 16.27 -23.54
C SER A 372 5.53 16.59 -24.12
N HIS A 373 4.45 16.08 -23.54
CA HIS A 373 3.09 16.39 -23.97
C HIS A 373 2.68 17.84 -23.66
N GLN A 374 3.07 18.40 -22.51
CA GLN A 374 2.83 19.81 -22.18
C GLN A 374 3.62 20.77 -23.09
N LYS A 375 4.89 20.47 -23.38
CA LYS A 375 5.75 21.30 -24.23
C LYS A 375 5.32 21.31 -25.69
N SER A 376 4.76 20.19 -26.17
CA SER A 376 4.27 20.03 -27.54
C SER A 376 3.22 18.91 -27.56
N PRO A 377 1.92 19.23 -27.42
CA PRO A 377 0.87 18.22 -27.48
C PRO A 377 0.75 17.68 -28.90
N GLN A 378 0.58 16.35 -29.01
CA GLN A 378 0.32 15.65 -30.26
C GLN A 378 -1.00 14.89 -30.10
N PRO A 379 -1.93 14.97 -31.08
CA PRO A 379 -3.21 14.30 -30.99
C PRO A 379 -3.05 12.78 -31.20
N PHE A 380 -3.65 12.01 -30.30
CA PHE A 380 -3.75 10.55 -30.43
C PHE A 380 -4.75 10.14 -31.52
N ALA A 381 -4.52 8.98 -32.13
CA ALA A 381 -5.55 8.30 -32.92
C ALA A 381 -6.72 7.90 -32.00
N LEU A 382 -7.96 8.17 -32.41
CA LEU A 382 -9.13 7.82 -31.61
C LEU A 382 -9.29 6.30 -31.52
N HIS A 383 -9.29 5.78 -30.29
CA HIS A 383 -9.59 4.39 -30.00
C HIS A 383 -10.48 4.33 -28.73
N PRO A 384 -11.70 3.77 -28.78
CA PRO A 384 -12.69 3.92 -27.71
C PRO A 384 -12.23 3.47 -26.32
N HIS A 385 -11.35 2.46 -26.22
CA HIS A 385 -10.78 2.05 -24.92
C HIS A 385 -9.69 3.01 -24.41
N LEU A 386 -8.91 3.65 -25.30
CA LEU A 386 -7.66 4.34 -24.95
C LEU A 386 -7.83 5.85 -24.82
N THR A 387 -8.65 6.47 -25.67
CA THR A 387 -8.80 7.94 -25.76
C THR A 387 -10.12 8.40 -25.14
N THR A 388 -10.33 8.12 -23.85
CA THR A 388 -11.58 8.41 -23.11
C THR A 388 -11.98 9.89 -23.13
N ASN A 389 -10.99 10.80 -23.13
CA ASN A 389 -11.18 12.26 -23.27
C ASN A 389 -10.78 12.76 -24.68
N GLY A 390 -11.01 11.95 -25.72
CA GLY A 390 -10.72 12.28 -27.10
C GLY A 390 -9.22 12.35 -27.43
N VAL A 391 -8.86 13.00 -28.55
CA VAL A 391 -7.49 12.99 -29.10
C VAL A 391 -6.44 13.62 -28.19
N ASN A 392 -6.86 14.40 -27.19
CA ASN A 392 -5.99 15.06 -26.20
C ASN A 392 -6.06 14.37 -24.82
N THR A 393 -6.47 13.09 -24.76
CA THR A 393 -6.38 12.28 -23.53
C THR A 393 -4.94 12.27 -23.03
N HIS A 394 -4.73 12.49 -21.73
CA HIS A 394 -3.38 12.60 -21.16
C HIS A 394 -2.58 11.29 -21.35
N PRO A 395 -1.28 11.31 -21.73
CA PRO A 395 -0.53 10.10 -22.08
C PRO A 395 -0.50 9.01 -21.00
N ILE A 396 -0.44 9.40 -19.72
CA ILE A 396 -0.49 8.45 -18.60
C ILE A 396 -1.87 7.79 -18.45
N ILE A 397 -2.95 8.48 -18.86
CA ILE A 397 -4.31 7.91 -18.89
C ILE A 397 -4.46 6.98 -20.09
N VAL A 398 -3.84 7.28 -21.23
CA VAL A 398 -3.73 6.34 -22.37
C VAL A 398 -3.01 5.06 -21.95
N LEU A 399 -1.91 5.17 -21.19
CA LEU A 399 -1.18 4.03 -20.62
C LEU A 399 -2.05 3.23 -19.62
N ALA A 400 -2.68 3.89 -18.64
CA ALA A 400 -3.57 3.23 -17.69
C ALA A 400 -4.75 2.51 -18.39
N ASN A 401 -5.34 3.14 -19.40
CA ASN A 401 -6.38 2.54 -20.24
C ASN A 401 -5.89 1.32 -21.02
N ALA A 402 -4.66 1.36 -21.54
CA ALA A 402 -4.05 0.22 -22.26
C ALA A 402 -3.82 -0.97 -21.32
N LEU A 403 -3.32 -0.71 -20.11
CA LEU A 403 -3.10 -1.72 -19.07
C LEU A 403 -4.43 -2.36 -18.63
N LEU A 404 -5.42 -1.53 -18.29
CA LEU A 404 -6.76 -1.99 -17.88
C LEU A 404 -7.51 -2.75 -18.98
N THR A 405 -7.25 -2.47 -20.26
CA THR A 405 -7.89 -3.18 -21.39
C THR A 405 -6.97 -4.22 -22.05
N GLN A 406 -5.97 -4.69 -21.30
CA GLN A 406 -5.08 -5.82 -21.63
C GLN A 406 -4.44 -5.71 -23.03
N LYS A 407 -4.01 -4.49 -23.40
CA LYS A 407 -3.32 -4.22 -24.67
C LYS A 407 -1.83 -4.57 -24.60
N ARG A 408 -1.21 -4.79 -25.76
CA ARG A 408 0.23 -5.05 -25.91
C ARG A 408 1.00 -3.74 -25.82
N ILE A 409 1.80 -3.58 -24.78
CA ILE A 409 2.50 -2.33 -24.44
C ILE A 409 4.00 -2.56 -24.48
N ILE A 410 4.73 -1.68 -25.16
CA ILE A 410 6.20 -1.72 -25.23
C ILE A 410 6.79 -0.41 -24.73
N PHE A 411 7.74 -0.50 -23.81
CA PHE A 411 8.58 0.60 -23.35
C PHE A 411 9.92 0.56 -24.10
N LEU A 412 10.14 1.53 -24.99
CA LEU A 412 11.35 1.62 -25.81
C LEU A 412 12.37 2.56 -25.17
N GLY A 413 13.48 2.02 -24.70
CA GLY A 413 14.61 2.74 -24.10
C GLY A 413 15.85 2.74 -24.98
N TYR A 414 15.77 3.23 -26.22
CA TYR A 414 16.93 3.23 -27.12
C TYR A 414 18.12 4.00 -26.52
N ASN A 415 19.28 3.34 -26.46
CA ASN A 415 20.52 3.77 -25.79
C ASN A 415 20.42 4.00 -24.25
N MET A 416 19.28 3.74 -23.61
CA MET A 416 19.14 3.83 -22.14
C MET A 416 19.67 2.56 -21.45
N PRO A 417 20.08 2.63 -20.16
CA PRO A 417 20.35 1.44 -19.36
C PRO A 417 19.10 0.56 -19.26
N SER A 418 19.29 -0.76 -19.36
CA SER A 418 18.18 -1.72 -19.32
C SER A 418 17.41 -1.66 -17.98
N GLY A 419 18.09 -1.33 -16.87
CA GLY A 419 17.46 -1.08 -15.58
C GLY A 419 16.46 0.10 -15.57
N GLU A 420 16.74 1.19 -16.30
CA GLU A 420 15.82 2.32 -16.40
C GLU A 420 14.56 2.01 -17.23
N VAL A 421 14.65 1.01 -18.12
CA VAL A 421 13.50 0.49 -18.88
C VAL A 421 12.67 -0.45 -18.00
N ALA A 422 13.33 -1.32 -17.23
CA ALA A 422 12.69 -2.19 -16.25
C ALA A 422 11.95 -1.38 -15.15
N GLU A 423 12.57 -0.33 -14.60
CA GLU A 423 11.91 0.63 -13.70
C GLU A 423 10.60 1.16 -14.29
N ALA A 424 10.58 1.51 -15.57
CA ALA A 424 9.40 2.08 -16.23
C ALA A 424 8.27 1.05 -16.43
N VAL A 425 8.61 -0.20 -16.77
CA VAL A 425 7.64 -1.31 -16.86
C VAL A 425 7.04 -1.63 -15.49
N LEU A 426 7.86 -1.72 -14.45
CA LEU A 426 7.43 -1.99 -13.07
C LEU A 426 6.56 -0.85 -12.52
N ALA A 427 6.95 0.40 -12.80
CA ALA A 427 6.14 1.58 -12.50
C ALA A 427 4.78 1.55 -13.21
N ALA A 428 4.72 1.11 -14.47
CA ALA A 428 3.46 0.97 -15.20
C ALA A 428 2.53 -0.10 -14.57
N CYS A 429 3.07 -1.26 -14.19
CA CYS A 429 2.32 -2.32 -13.52
C CYS A 429 1.68 -1.82 -12.21
N ALA A 430 2.46 -1.17 -11.35
CA ALA A 430 1.97 -0.64 -10.09
C ALA A 430 1.01 0.56 -10.25
N LEU A 431 1.14 1.35 -11.33
CA LEU A 431 0.23 2.46 -11.65
C LEU A 431 -1.18 1.97 -12.01
N ALA A 432 -1.30 0.91 -12.82
CA ALA A 432 -2.60 0.31 -13.13
C ALA A 432 -3.14 -0.56 -11.99
N SER A 433 -2.26 -1.15 -11.18
CA SER A 433 -2.65 -1.90 -9.98
C SER A 433 -3.28 -0.98 -8.91
N GLY A 434 -2.64 0.13 -8.58
CA GLY A 434 -2.93 0.93 -7.38
C GLY A 434 -2.68 0.18 -6.05
N GLY A 435 -2.22 -1.08 -6.10
CA GLY A 435 -2.27 -2.02 -4.98
C GLY A 435 -3.67 -2.59 -4.71
N ILE A 436 -4.59 -2.52 -5.68
CA ILE A 436 -5.97 -3.05 -5.62
C ILE A 436 -6.19 -4.13 -6.68
N LEU A 437 -5.75 -3.88 -7.92
CA LEU A 437 -5.86 -4.82 -9.03
C LEU A 437 -4.56 -5.61 -9.18
N ARG A 438 -4.65 -6.94 -9.36
CA ARG A 438 -3.50 -7.83 -9.52
C ARG A 438 -3.39 -8.44 -10.92
N GLY A 439 -2.28 -9.10 -11.21
CA GLY A 439 -2.05 -9.87 -12.44
C GLY A 439 -1.36 -9.11 -13.58
N PHE A 440 -0.79 -7.93 -13.33
CA PHE A 440 -0.01 -7.19 -14.34
C PHE A 440 1.41 -7.76 -14.46
N THR A 441 2.07 -7.97 -13.32
CA THR A 441 3.41 -8.56 -13.18
C THR A 441 3.54 -9.92 -13.83
N ARG A 442 2.54 -10.81 -13.72
CA ARG A 442 2.51 -12.13 -14.40
C ARG A 442 2.63 -12.08 -15.92
N HIS A 443 2.39 -10.92 -16.52
CA HIS A 443 2.41 -10.65 -17.97
C HIS A 443 3.34 -9.48 -18.33
N ALA A 444 4.18 -9.06 -17.39
CA ALA A 444 5.19 -8.04 -17.57
C ALA A 444 6.56 -8.69 -17.79
N PHE A 445 7.27 -8.19 -18.79
CA PHE A 445 8.63 -8.55 -19.12
C PHE A 445 9.45 -7.28 -18.93
N PRO A 446 9.97 -6.98 -17.72
CA PRO A 446 10.62 -5.69 -17.44
C PRO A 446 11.83 -5.45 -18.34
N TYR A 447 12.43 -6.54 -18.84
CA TYR A 447 13.32 -6.54 -19.98
C TYR A 447 13.04 -7.73 -20.91
N THR A 448 13.15 -7.54 -22.23
CA THR A 448 13.16 -8.61 -23.25
C THR A 448 13.86 -8.17 -24.54
N ASP A 449 14.45 -9.14 -25.23
CA ASP A 449 15.18 -8.98 -26.49
C ASP A 449 14.34 -9.39 -27.72
N LEU A 450 14.89 -9.16 -28.92
CA LEU A 450 14.23 -9.53 -30.19
C LEU A 450 14.06 -11.05 -30.38
N THR A 451 14.87 -11.90 -29.74
CA THR A 451 14.81 -13.36 -29.89
C THR A 451 13.47 -13.95 -29.46
N LYS A 452 12.77 -13.28 -28.53
CA LYS A 452 11.55 -13.78 -27.87
C LYS A 452 10.27 -13.12 -28.40
N ILE A 453 10.33 -12.48 -29.57
CA ILE A 453 9.19 -11.77 -30.15
C ILE A 453 8.01 -12.70 -30.46
N ASP A 454 8.27 -13.89 -30.97
CA ASP A 454 7.20 -14.85 -31.31
C ASP A 454 6.50 -15.37 -30.04
N ASP A 455 7.25 -15.65 -28.96
CA ASP A 455 6.70 -16.03 -27.66
C ASP A 455 5.91 -14.89 -27.02
N LEU A 456 6.41 -13.67 -27.10
CA LEU A 456 5.76 -12.46 -26.61
C LEU A 456 4.42 -12.21 -27.33
N LEU A 457 4.35 -12.49 -28.63
CA LEU A 457 3.13 -12.38 -29.44
C LEU A 457 2.09 -13.47 -29.16
N ASN A 458 2.50 -14.62 -28.59
CA ASN A 458 1.55 -15.62 -28.09
C ASN A 458 0.82 -15.14 -26.81
N VAL A 459 1.34 -14.11 -26.11
CA VAL A 459 0.66 -13.50 -24.96
C VAL A 459 -0.37 -12.47 -25.47
N PRO A 460 -1.69 -12.63 -25.19
CA PRO A 460 -2.75 -11.79 -25.77
C PRO A 460 -2.72 -10.32 -25.31
N GLY A 461 -1.93 -10.01 -24.29
CA GLY A 461 -1.63 -8.67 -23.82
C GLY A 461 -0.48 -8.74 -22.81
N PHE A 462 0.55 -7.93 -23.01
CA PHE A 462 1.82 -7.97 -22.28
C PHE A 462 2.35 -6.55 -22.04
N ILE A 463 3.29 -6.42 -21.11
CA ILE A 463 3.97 -5.16 -20.78
C ILE A 463 5.49 -5.38 -20.88
N ALA A 464 6.11 -5.02 -22.00
CA ALA A 464 7.50 -5.36 -22.30
C ALA A 464 8.43 -4.14 -22.27
N GLY A 465 9.64 -4.30 -21.74
CA GLY A 465 10.73 -3.31 -21.80
C GLY A 465 11.80 -3.72 -22.81
N VAL A 466 12.14 -2.84 -23.75
CA VAL A 466 13.08 -3.13 -24.85
C VAL A 466 14.06 -1.97 -25.09
N THR A 467 15.31 -2.28 -25.42
CA THR A 467 16.32 -1.28 -25.84
C THR A 467 16.48 -1.17 -27.36
N ASN A 468 15.99 -2.16 -28.11
CA ASN A 468 16.21 -2.29 -29.54
C ASN A 468 15.21 -1.42 -30.35
N PRO A 469 15.66 -0.51 -31.25
CA PRO A 469 14.77 0.41 -31.96
C PRO A 469 13.91 -0.26 -33.04
N THR A 470 14.21 -1.51 -33.41
CA THR A 470 13.46 -2.29 -34.41
C THR A 470 11.97 -2.41 -34.07
N PHE A 471 11.61 -2.43 -32.78
CA PHE A 471 10.23 -2.47 -32.32
C PHE A 471 9.39 -1.26 -32.79
N GLU A 472 9.96 -0.06 -32.99
CA GLU A 472 9.21 1.08 -33.52
C GLU A 472 8.81 0.88 -35.00
N LEU A 473 9.58 0.09 -35.75
CA LEU A 473 9.37 -0.14 -37.19
C LEU A 473 8.27 -1.17 -37.48
N HIS A 474 7.79 -1.91 -36.46
CA HIS A 474 6.79 -2.97 -36.58
C HIS A 474 5.54 -2.68 -35.70
N PRO A 475 4.63 -1.79 -36.12
CA PRO A 475 3.38 -1.50 -35.40
C PRO A 475 2.45 -2.71 -35.24
N GLU A 476 2.66 -3.80 -35.98
CA GLU A 476 1.96 -5.07 -35.80
C GLU A 476 2.28 -5.75 -34.46
N TRP A 477 3.44 -5.49 -33.84
CA TRP A 477 3.88 -6.16 -32.61
C TRP A 477 3.26 -5.58 -31.33
N TRP A 478 2.75 -4.35 -31.37
CA TRP A 478 2.27 -3.62 -30.19
C TRP A 478 1.03 -2.79 -30.50
N ASP A 479 0.25 -2.50 -29.46
CA ASP A 479 -0.92 -1.63 -29.53
C ASP A 479 -0.59 -0.20 -29.06
N VAL A 480 0.31 -0.09 -28.06
CA VAL A 480 0.84 1.18 -27.53
C VAL A 480 2.35 1.10 -27.34
N LEU A 481 3.07 2.09 -27.87
CA LEU A 481 4.52 2.25 -27.72
C LEU A 481 4.84 3.47 -26.84
N CYS A 482 5.57 3.24 -25.77
CA CYS A 482 6.04 4.21 -24.79
C CYS A 482 7.54 4.46 -25.01
N ASP A 483 7.85 5.44 -25.85
CA ASP A 483 9.20 5.90 -26.18
C ASP A 483 9.76 6.74 -25.01
N LEU A 484 10.67 6.14 -24.24
CA LEU A 484 11.25 6.72 -23.04
C LEU A 484 12.22 7.88 -23.36
N PRO A 485 13.15 7.80 -24.34
CA PRO A 485 14.04 8.92 -24.70
C PRO A 485 13.33 10.19 -25.17
N SER A 486 12.20 10.09 -25.88
CA SER A 486 11.45 11.27 -26.34
C SER A 486 10.28 11.67 -25.43
N GLY A 487 9.93 10.83 -24.44
CA GLY A 487 8.77 11.04 -23.57
C GLY A 487 7.46 11.00 -24.35
N ARG A 488 7.34 10.12 -25.36
CA ARG A 488 6.16 10.03 -26.23
C ARG A 488 5.45 8.69 -26.11
N VAL A 489 4.12 8.75 -26.05
CA VAL A 489 3.26 7.59 -26.22
C VAL A 489 2.70 7.63 -27.64
N LYS A 490 2.73 6.51 -28.35
CA LYS A 490 2.22 6.32 -29.71
C LYS A 490 1.19 5.17 -29.68
N ILE A 491 0.05 5.34 -30.34
CA ILE A 491 -0.93 4.25 -30.54
C ILE A 491 -0.69 3.66 -31.93
N SER A 492 -0.71 2.33 -32.04
CA SER A 492 -0.42 1.63 -33.29
C SER A 492 -1.47 1.93 -34.37
N THR A 493 -1.03 2.00 -35.63
CA THR A 493 -1.91 2.05 -36.81
C THR A 493 -2.51 0.67 -37.15
N LYS A 494 -2.12 -0.37 -36.41
CA LYS A 494 -2.59 -1.75 -36.51
C LYS A 494 -3.40 -2.22 -35.30
N ILE A 495 -3.68 -1.34 -34.33
CA ILE A 495 -4.48 -1.69 -33.15
C ILE A 495 -5.88 -2.19 -33.56
N ASP A 496 -6.30 -3.32 -33.00
CA ASP A 496 -7.64 -3.85 -33.23
C ASP A 496 -8.72 -2.90 -32.70
N PRO A 497 -9.80 -2.65 -33.46
CA PRO A 497 -10.89 -1.78 -33.04
C PRO A 497 -11.61 -2.35 -31.81
N ALA A 498 -12.09 -1.45 -30.95
CA ALA A 498 -12.94 -1.82 -29.81
C ALA A 498 -14.19 -2.60 -30.30
N PRO A 499 -14.48 -3.80 -29.77
CA PRO A 499 -15.67 -4.55 -30.11
C PRO A 499 -16.92 -3.84 -29.58
N VAL A 500 -18.05 -4.00 -30.29
CA VAL A 500 -19.36 -3.54 -29.77
C VAL A 500 -19.84 -4.58 -28.76
N THR A 501 -19.88 -4.20 -27.49
CA THR A 501 -20.31 -5.08 -26.38
C THR A 501 -21.78 -4.89 -26.04
N GLU A 502 -22.38 -5.89 -25.38
CA GLU A 502 -23.77 -5.83 -24.93
C GLU A 502 -24.01 -4.69 -23.94
N GLY A 503 -23.07 -4.43 -23.01
CA GLY A 503 -23.25 -3.40 -21.99
C GLY A 503 -23.24 -1.99 -22.59
N LEU A 504 -22.49 -1.76 -23.67
CA LEU A 504 -22.58 -0.53 -24.45
C LEU A 504 -23.98 -0.36 -25.07
N LEU A 505 -24.53 -1.40 -25.71
CA LEU A 505 -25.84 -1.35 -26.35
C LEU A 505 -26.97 -1.12 -25.33
N TYR A 506 -26.97 -1.86 -24.23
CA TYR A 506 -27.93 -1.69 -23.13
C TYR A 506 -27.84 -0.31 -22.49
N PHE A 507 -26.63 0.20 -22.22
CA PHE A 507 -26.45 1.55 -21.70
C PHE A 507 -26.99 2.60 -22.67
N GLN A 508 -26.71 2.48 -23.98
CA GLN A 508 -27.25 3.39 -25.00
C GLN A 508 -28.78 3.35 -25.08
N GLN A 509 -29.39 2.17 -24.94
CA GLN A 509 -30.84 2.00 -24.94
C GLN A 509 -31.51 2.65 -23.72
N GLN A 510 -30.94 2.47 -22.53
CA GLN A 510 -31.42 3.12 -21.29
C GLN A 510 -31.17 4.64 -21.30
N ASN A 511 -30.01 5.07 -21.79
CA ASN A 511 -29.48 6.43 -21.66
C ASN A 511 -29.28 7.11 -23.03
N ALA A 512 -30.32 7.13 -23.85
CA ALA A 512 -30.27 7.66 -25.23
C ALA A 512 -29.67 9.07 -25.35
N ALA A 513 -29.85 9.94 -24.34
CA ALA A 513 -29.27 11.29 -24.30
C ALA A 513 -27.72 11.31 -24.18
N PHE A 514 -27.11 10.23 -23.70
CA PHE A 514 -25.67 10.07 -23.51
C PHE A 514 -25.04 9.06 -24.49
N ALA A 515 -25.83 8.45 -25.38
CA ALA A 515 -25.39 7.35 -26.24
C ALA A 515 -24.18 7.67 -27.14
N ALA A 516 -24.07 8.91 -27.63
CA ALA A 516 -22.94 9.35 -28.43
C ALA A 516 -21.61 9.43 -27.64
N ILE A 517 -21.70 9.76 -26.34
CA ILE A 517 -20.55 9.81 -25.43
C ILE A 517 -20.11 8.38 -25.09
N ALA A 518 -21.07 7.51 -24.77
CA ALA A 518 -20.84 6.11 -24.45
C ALA A 518 -20.08 5.33 -25.55
N SER A 519 -20.22 5.73 -26.82
CA SER A 519 -19.48 5.11 -27.94
C SER A 519 -17.97 5.33 -27.91
N GLY A 520 -17.45 6.33 -27.19
CA GLY A 520 -16.01 6.68 -27.19
C GLY A 520 -15.43 7.14 -28.54
N THR A 521 -16.26 7.34 -29.57
CA THR A 521 -15.85 7.70 -30.94
C THR A 521 -15.87 9.20 -31.21
N THR A 522 -16.48 10.00 -30.34
CA THR A 522 -16.54 11.47 -30.49
C THR A 522 -15.38 12.15 -29.78
N ASN A 523 -14.66 13.03 -30.48
CA ASN A 523 -13.64 13.87 -29.85
C ASN A 523 -14.28 14.94 -28.95
N THR A 524 -14.31 14.71 -27.65
CA THR A 524 -15.04 15.57 -26.69
C THR A 524 -14.11 16.37 -25.79
N SER A 525 -14.29 17.71 -25.79
CA SER A 525 -13.53 18.64 -24.94
C SER A 525 -14.04 18.76 -23.49
N GLN A 526 -14.98 17.91 -23.05
CA GLN A 526 -15.48 17.86 -21.68
C GLN A 526 -14.92 16.63 -20.97
N ASP A 527 -14.36 16.83 -19.78
CA ASP A 527 -13.80 15.78 -18.92
C ASP A 527 -14.94 15.05 -18.19
N TYR A 528 -15.51 14.02 -18.83
CA TYR A 528 -16.61 13.25 -18.23
C TYR A 528 -16.14 12.19 -17.22
N THR A 529 -14.91 11.70 -17.36
CA THR A 529 -14.30 10.71 -16.45
C THR A 529 -13.65 11.36 -15.22
N GLY A 530 -13.34 12.66 -15.30
CA GLY A 530 -12.55 13.39 -14.31
C GLY A 530 -11.03 13.15 -14.43
N ASP A 531 -10.58 12.47 -15.48
CA ASP A 531 -9.17 12.11 -15.69
C ASP A 531 -8.28 13.35 -15.89
N ASN A 532 -8.78 14.41 -16.52
CA ASN A 532 -7.99 15.64 -16.73
C ASN A 532 -7.87 16.42 -15.41
N ALA A 533 -8.95 16.49 -14.62
CA ALA A 533 -8.93 17.07 -13.28
C ALA A 533 -8.00 16.29 -12.34
N PHE A 534 -8.02 14.95 -12.40
CA PHE A 534 -7.13 14.05 -11.66
C PHE A 534 -5.66 14.26 -12.04
N MET A 535 -5.31 14.18 -13.33
CA MET A 535 -3.92 14.36 -13.77
C MET A 535 -3.39 15.77 -13.45
N ALA A 536 -4.22 16.81 -13.55
CA ALA A 536 -3.83 18.15 -13.11
C ALA A 536 -3.48 18.21 -11.60
N ASP A 537 -4.17 17.43 -10.76
CA ASP A 537 -3.90 17.38 -9.32
C ASP A 537 -2.72 16.47 -8.93
N VAL A 538 -2.47 15.40 -9.68
CA VAL A 538 -1.23 14.61 -9.61
C VAL A 538 -0.03 15.49 -9.96
N LEU A 539 -0.09 16.22 -11.08
CA LEU A 539 0.97 17.11 -11.54
C LEU A 539 1.20 18.28 -10.58
N ARG A 540 0.15 18.84 -9.95
CA ARG A 540 0.30 19.81 -8.85
C ARG A 540 1.10 19.24 -7.67
N SER A 541 0.79 18.02 -7.21
CA SER A 541 1.52 17.42 -6.09
C SER A 541 2.98 17.10 -6.43
N ILE A 542 3.27 16.69 -7.68
CA ILE A 542 4.64 16.54 -8.17
C ILE A 542 5.38 17.89 -8.16
N ALA A 543 4.76 18.95 -8.69
CA ALA A 543 5.36 20.30 -8.69
C ALA A 543 5.57 20.87 -7.27
N ALA A 544 4.68 20.54 -6.34
CA ALA A 544 4.79 20.87 -4.91
C ALA A 544 5.75 19.95 -4.13
N ARG A 545 6.41 18.98 -4.79
CA ARG A 545 7.41 18.06 -4.22
C ARG A 545 6.87 17.14 -3.11
N HIS A 546 5.62 16.68 -3.23
CA HIS A 546 5.15 15.58 -2.40
C HIS A 546 5.89 14.28 -2.74
N GLY A 547 6.01 13.40 -1.76
CA GLY A 547 6.71 12.12 -1.92
C GLY A 547 5.96 11.13 -2.81
N GLU A 548 6.70 10.12 -3.29
CA GLU A 548 6.22 9.00 -4.10
C GLU A 548 4.98 8.31 -3.50
N ARG A 549 4.90 8.19 -2.16
CA ARG A 549 3.74 7.63 -1.42
C ARG A 549 2.44 8.39 -1.70
N VAL A 550 2.47 9.72 -1.68
CA VAL A 550 1.30 10.57 -1.96
C VAL A 550 0.79 10.37 -3.40
N ILE A 551 1.71 10.17 -4.34
CA ILE A 551 1.36 9.93 -5.75
C ILE A 551 0.79 8.51 -5.93
N ARG A 552 1.36 7.49 -5.26
CA ARG A 552 0.82 6.13 -5.22
C ARG A 552 -0.57 6.07 -4.56
N ALA A 553 -0.79 6.83 -3.48
CA ALA A 553 -2.11 6.97 -2.85
C ALA A 553 -3.15 7.55 -3.81
N LYS A 554 -2.83 8.63 -4.55
CA LYS A 554 -3.73 9.18 -5.58
C LYS A 554 -4.07 8.19 -6.68
N TRP A 555 -3.12 7.35 -7.12
CA TRP A 555 -3.39 6.30 -8.10
C TRP A 555 -4.25 5.17 -7.52
N ARG A 556 -4.03 4.77 -6.26
CA ARG A 556 -4.92 3.86 -5.52
C ARG A 556 -6.35 4.41 -5.44
N ASP A 557 -6.52 5.69 -5.12
CA ASP A 557 -7.83 6.35 -5.06
C ASP A 557 -8.52 6.38 -6.45
N TRP A 558 -7.77 6.61 -7.54
CA TRP A 558 -8.30 6.55 -8.91
C TRP A 558 -8.72 5.12 -9.32
N VAL A 559 -7.91 4.10 -9.02
CA VAL A 559 -8.26 2.68 -9.28
C VAL A 559 -9.45 2.24 -8.43
N GLY A 560 -9.49 2.58 -7.15
CA GLY A 560 -10.61 2.28 -6.26
C GLY A 560 -11.91 2.98 -6.68
N LYS A 561 -11.83 4.23 -7.13
CA LYS A 561 -12.95 4.92 -7.77
C LYS A 561 -13.41 4.18 -9.04
N PHE A 562 -12.48 3.78 -9.90
CA PHE A 562 -12.80 3.08 -11.15
C PHE A 562 -13.54 1.76 -10.91
N THR A 563 -13.08 0.91 -9.99
CA THR A 563 -13.75 -0.37 -9.68
C THR A 563 -15.14 -0.17 -9.08
N GLN A 564 -15.33 0.83 -8.21
CA GLN A 564 -16.65 1.19 -7.68
C GLN A 564 -17.62 1.75 -8.74
N ILE A 565 -17.11 2.49 -9.73
CA ILE A 565 -17.92 2.98 -10.87
C ILE A 565 -18.28 1.83 -11.81
N ALA A 566 -17.35 0.89 -12.04
CA ALA A 566 -17.61 -0.33 -12.81
C ALA A 566 -18.71 -1.18 -12.16
N ALA A 567 -18.69 -1.38 -10.83
CA ALA A 567 -19.75 -2.08 -10.12
C ALA A 567 -21.14 -1.42 -10.33
N LYS A 568 -21.20 -0.09 -10.28
CA LYS A 568 -22.44 0.68 -10.51
C LYS A 568 -22.87 0.76 -11.97
N PHE A 569 -21.95 0.59 -12.92
CA PHE A 569 -22.29 0.36 -14.32
C PHE A 569 -22.95 -1.02 -14.49
N GLU A 570 -22.35 -2.07 -13.94
CA GLU A 570 -22.87 -3.44 -14.03
C GLU A 570 -24.28 -3.56 -13.42
N GLU A 571 -24.50 -3.03 -12.21
CA GLU A 571 -25.83 -3.00 -11.60
C GLU A 571 -26.87 -2.26 -12.46
N SER A 572 -26.48 -1.17 -13.13
CA SER A 572 -27.39 -0.42 -14.00
C SER A 572 -27.73 -1.15 -15.30
N VAL A 573 -26.81 -1.97 -15.80
CA VAL A 573 -26.84 -2.52 -17.17
C VAL A 573 -27.24 -3.99 -17.20
N TYR A 574 -26.70 -4.79 -16.28
CA TYR A 574 -26.96 -6.23 -16.14
C TYR A 574 -27.85 -6.56 -14.93
N GLY A 575 -28.20 -5.56 -14.10
CA GLY A 575 -29.06 -5.73 -12.92
C GLY A 575 -28.32 -6.19 -11.65
N ALA A 576 -27.10 -6.68 -11.78
CA ALA A 576 -26.21 -7.08 -10.69
C ALA A 576 -24.74 -6.87 -11.09
N SER A 577 -23.83 -6.89 -10.12
CA SER A 577 -22.38 -6.79 -10.33
C SER A 577 -21.65 -7.93 -9.66
N ALA A 578 -20.61 -8.46 -10.32
CA ALA A 578 -19.68 -9.41 -9.69
C ALA A 578 -18.67 -8.72 -8.76
N LEU A 579 -18.57 -7.39 -8.84
CA LEU A 579 -17.67 -6.55 -8.06
C LEU A 579 -18.26 -6.09 -6.72
N TYR A 580 -19.49 -6.53 -6.39
CA TYR A 580 -20.13 -6.22 -5.11
C TYR A 580 -20.73 -7.47 -4.46
N ILE A 581 -20.14 -7.87 -3.32
CA ILE A 581 -20.63 -8.97 -2.50
C ILE A 581 -21.51 -8.38 -1.39
N GLY A 582 -22.77 -8.10 -1.75
CA GLY A 582 -23.83 -7.68 -0.82
C GLY A 582 -24.76 -8.83 -0.46
N GLY A 583 -25.07 -8.97 0.83
CA GLY A 583 -26.03 -9.95 1.35
C GLY A 583 -27.40 -9.34 1.66
N GLU A 584 -28.35 -10.21 1.99
CA GLU A 584 -29.78 -9.94 2.18
C GLU A 584 -30.10 -8.97 3.34
N ASP A 585 -29.15 -8.72 4.24
CA ASP A 585 -29.26 -7.79 5.38
C ASP A 585 -29.51 -6.32 5.01
N GLN A 586 -29.40 -5.93 3.73
CA GLN A 586 -29.56 -4.54 3.31
C GLN A 586 -30.99 -4.00 3.58
N ASP A 587 -32.01 -4.86 3.60
CA ASP A 587 -33.39 -4.49 3.98
C ASP A 587 -33.60 -4.32 5.50
N LEU A 588 -32.66 -4.78 6.34
CA LEU A 588 -32.71 -4.65 7.81
C LEU A 588 -32.09 -3.34 8.33
N MET A 589 -31.45 -2.55 7.46
CA MET A 589 -30.74 -1.33 7.83
C MET A 589 -31.61 -0.06 7.68
N PRO A 590 -31.33 1.02 8.45
CA PRO A 590 -32.08 2.27 8.36
C PRO A 590 -32.00 2.87 6.94
N PRO A 591 -33.07 3.48 6.39
CA PRO A 591 -33.05 4.04 5.03
C PRO A 591 -31.95 5.08 4.76
N GLY A 592 -31.44 5.77 5.78
CA GLY A 592 -30.29 6.66 5.65
C GLY A 592 -28.94 5.94 5.50
N ALA A 593 -28.84 4.67 5.90
CA ALA A 593 -27.64 3.83 5.89
C ALA A 593 -27.55 2.84 4.72
N ASN A 594 -28.61 2.67 3.94
CA ASN A 594 -28.61 1.74 2.80
C ASN A 594 -27.81 2.31 1.61
N GLY A 595 -27.24 1.40 0.81
CA GLY A 595 -26.40 1.71 -0.35
C GLY A 595 -24.92 1.34 -0.17
N HIS A 596 -24.20 1.32 -1.29
CA HIS A 596 -22.81 0.86 -1.40
C HIS A 596 -22.13 1.47 -2.63
N GLY A 597 -20.81 1.38 -2.71
CA GLY A 597 -20.01 1.84 -3.86
C GLY A 597 -19.92 3.36 -3.99
N TYR A 598 -19.48 3.84 -5.15
CA TYR A 598 -19.14 5.25 -5.36
C TYR A 598 -20.35 6.18 -5.20
N VAL A 599 -20.08 7.40 -4.72
CA VAL A 599 -21.09 8.38 -4.33
C VAL A 599 -21.01 9.61 -5.22
N TRP A 600 -22.09 9.88 -5.96
CA TRP A 600 -22.23 11.11 -6.74
C TRP A 600 -22.95 12.21 -5.94
N ALA A 601 -22.66 13.46 -6.30
CA ALA A 601 -23.34 14.64 -5.78
C ALA A 601 -24.81 14.74 -6.27
N ASP A 602 -25.08 14.30 -7.50
CA ASP A 602 -26.41 14.13 -8.09
C ASP A 602 -26.41 13.04 -9.19
N ASP A 603 -27.60 12.59 -9.59
CA ASP A 603 -27.76 11.57 -10.64
C ASP A 603 -27.33 12.04 -12.04
N THR A 604 -27.29 13.34 -12.31
CA THR A 604 -26.83 13.86 -13.62
C THR A 604 -25.31 13.72 -13.75
N ALA A 605 -24.57 13.89 -12.67
CA ALA A 605 -23.15 13.55 -12.60
C ALA A 605 -22.94 12.04 -12.80
N LYS A 606 -23.73 11.19 -12.11
CA LYS A 606 -23.68 9.73 -12.26
C LYS A 606 -23.80 9.28 -13.72
N HIS A 607 -24.86 9.66 -14.42
CA HIS A 607 -25.08 9.18 -15.79
C HIS A 607 -24.04 9.71 -16.78
N LYS A 608 -23.48 10.91 -16.57
CA LYS A 608 -22.37 11.44 -17.39
C LYS A 608 -21.06 10.69 -17.17
N GLU A 609 -20.72 10.41 -15.91
CA GLU A 609 -19.46 9.74 -15.56
C GLU A 609 -19.50 8.25 -15.94
N LEU A 610 -20.65 7.59 -15.80
CA LEU A 610 -20.88 6.27 -16.38
C LEU A 610 -20.72 6.30 -17.91
N ALA A 611 -21.36 7.25 -18.60
CA ALA A 611 -21.25 7.40 -20.05
C ALA A 611 -19.80 7.61 -20.53
N GLY A 612 -18.98 8.38 -19.79
CA GLY A 612 -17.57 8.58 -20.10
C GLY A 612 -16.67 7.35 -19.87
N ASN A 613 -17.12 6.38 -19.07
CA ASN A 613 -16.33 5.19 -18.71
C ASN A 613 -16.79 3.88 -19.38
N VAL A 614 -17.93 3.84 -20.10
CA VAL A 614 -18.51 2.59 -20.67
C VAL A 614 -17.48 1.73 -21.40
N THR A 615 -16.73 2.30 -22.34
CA THR A 615 -15.73 1.59 -23.15
C THR A 615 -14.50 1.14 -22.36
N ARG A 616 -14.12 1.88 -21.31
CA ARG A 616 -13.06 1.51 -20.37
C ARG A 616 -13.50 0.32 -19.51
N ILE A 617 -14.74 0.36 -19.00
CA ILE A 617 -15.32 -0.69 -18.14
C ILE A 617 -15.50 -1.98 -18.95
N GLU A 618 -16.20 -1.93 -20.08
CA GLU A 618 -16.46 -3.09 -20.94
C GLU A 618 -15.15 -3.71 -21.51
N GLY A 619 -14.15 -2.87 -21.80
CA GLY A 619 -12.82 -3.31 -22.17
C GLY A 619 -12.02 -3.97 -21.03
N TRP A 620 -12.31 -3.65 -19.77
CA TRP A 620 -11.67 -4.22 -18.58
C TRP A 620 -12.34 -5.52 -18.09
N ARG A 621 -13.68 -5.60 -18.17
CA ARG A 621 -14.50 -6.72 -17.68
C ARG A 621 -14.22 -8.09 -18.33
N ASN A 622 -13.50 -8.10 -19.44
CA ASN A 622 -13.10 -9.31 -20.16
C ASN A 622 -11.60 -9.66 -19.95
N THR A 623 -10.91 -8.97 -19.04
CA THR A 623 -9.46 -9.13 -18.80
C THR A 623 -9.15 -10.00 -17.58
N ARG A 624 -7.94 -10.58 -17.56
CA ARG A 624 -7.42 -11.34 -16.41
C ARG A 624 -7.55 -10.56 -15.08
N SER A 625 -7.19 -9.27 -15.09
CA SER A 625 -7.23 -8.41 -13.90
C SER A 625 -8.62 -8.24 -13.28
N TYR A 626 -9.70 -8.28 -14.08
CA TYR A 626 -11.07 -8.24 -13.59
C TYR A 626 -11.47 -9.56 -12.90
N TYR A 627 -11.17 -10.70 -13.52
CA TYR A 627 -11.44 -12.02 -12.91
C TYR A 627 -10.62 -12.25 -11.63
N SER A 628 -9.35 -11.84 -11.62
CA SER A 628 -8.50 -11.88 -10.43
C SER A 628 -9.06 -10.98 -9.32
N PHE A 629 -9.53 -9.77 -9.65
CA PHE A 629 -10.15 -8.86 -8.68
C PHE A 629 -11.48 -9.39 -8.10
N ILE A 630 -12.29 -10.15 -8.86
CA ILE A 630 -13.46 -10.88 -8.29
C ILE A 630 -13.00 -11.89 -7.23
N GLN A 631 -11.92 -12.62 -7.49
CA GLN A 631 -11.36 -13.57 -6.51
C GLN A 631 -10.81 -12.85 -5.28
N ASP A 632 -10.10 -11.73 -5.46
CA ASP A 632 -9.64 -10.87 -4.36
C ASP A 632 -10.81 -10.37 -3.51
N LEU A 633 -11.88 -9.87 -4.13
CA LEU A 633 -13.08 -9.43 -3.42
C LEU A 633 -13.73 -10.56 -2.61
N ALA A 634 -13.80 -11.77 -3.17
CA ALA A 634 -14.31 -12.93 -2.46
C ALA A 634 -13.44 -13.31 -1.24
N GLN A 635 -12.11 -13.29 -1.38
CA GLN A 635 -11.19 -13.55 -0.27
C GLN A 635 -11.23 -12.42 0.78
N ILE A 636 -11.23 -11.15 0.37
CA ILE A 636 -11.34 -10.00 1.28
C ILE A 636 -12.68 -10.02 2.02
N TYR A 637 -13.78 -10.47 1.39
CA TYR A 637 -15.09 -10.56 2.03
C TYR A 637 -15.16 -11.61 3.16
N THR A 638 -14.36 -12.69 3.13
CA THR A 638 -14.36 -13.64 4.25
C THR A 638 -13.76 -13.01 5.51
N ILE A 639 -12.69 -12.23 5.37
CA ILE A 639 -11.93 -11.60 6.46
C ILE A 639 -12.41 -10.18 6.83
N ARG A 640 -13.26 -9.54 6.02
CA ARG A 640 -13.76 -8.18 6.24
C ARG A 640 -14.51 -8.05 7.57
N PRO A 641 -14.11 -7.14 8.50
CA PRO A 641 -14.73 -7.00 9.81
C PRO A 641 -16.24 -6.69 9.77
N LEU A 642 -16.66 -5.84 8.84
CA LEU A 642 -18.07 -5.45 8.67
C LEU A 642 -18.62 -5.93 7.33
N LYS A 643 -19.44 -6.97 7.40
CA LYS A 643 -20.21 -7.54 6.28
C LYS A 643 -21.56 -6.83 6.20
N GLY A 644 -22.15 -6.75 5.01
CA GLY A 644 -23.36 -5.97 4.73
C GLY A 644 -23.19 -4.44 4.74
N LEU A 645 -22.37 -3.87 5.64
CA LEU A 645 -22.19 -2.43 5.79
C LEU A 645 -21.03 -1.87 4.95
N ASP A 646 -21.31 -0.89 4.10
CA ASP A 646 -20.30 -0.16 3.35
C ASP A 646 -19.93 1.18 4.00
N LEU A 647 -18.94 1.15 4.91
CA LEU A 647 -18.41 2.35 5.55
C LEU A 647 -17.88 3.39 4.55
N ALA A 648 -17.32 2.96 3.40
CA ALA A 648 -16.81 3.88 2.39
C ALA A 648 -17.95 4.71 1.80
N HIS A 649 -19.03 4.05 1.39
CA HIS A 649 -20.24 4.72 0.90
C HIS A 649 -20.84 5.67 1.94
N LEU A 650 -20.93 5.26 3.21
CA LEU A 650 -21.48 6.11 4.28
C LEU A 650 -20.64 7.37 4.54
N HIS A 651 -19.32 7.23 4.60
CA HIS A 651 -18.40 8.36 4.76
C HIS A 651 -18.44 9.30 3.55
N ASP A 652 -18.43 8.75 2.34
CA ASP A 652 -18.43 9.53 1.11
C ASP A 652 -19.76 10.28 0.88
N ARG A 653 -20.87 9.77 1.42
CA ARG A 653 -22.15 10.51 1.50
C ARG A 653 -22.07 11.70 2.47
N LEU A 654 -21.36 11.60 3.59
CA LEU A 654 -21.07 12.76 4.46
C LEU A 654 -20.15 13.78 3.77
N ARG A 655 -19.22 13.33 2.92
CA ARG A 655 -18.30 14.20 2.17
C ARG A 655 -18.96 14.93 0.99
N MET A 656 -19.77 14.22 0.20
CA MET A 656 -20.14 14.65 -1.17
C MET A 656 -21.63 14.95 -1.38
N GLN A 657 -22.52 14.53 -0.47
CA GLN A 657 -23.98 14.75 -0.62
C GLN A 657 -24.53 15.82 0.35
N ARG A 658 -25.55 16.55 -0.11
CA ARG A 658 -26.30 17.51 0.72
C ARG A 658 -27.41 16.81 1.50
N LEU A 659 -27.00 16.06 2.54
CA LEU A 659 -27.88 15.26 3.38
C LEU A 659 -28.83 16.12 4.23
N THR A 660 -30.05 15.61 4.45
CA THR A 660 -30.98 16.16 5.45
C THR A 660 -30.54 15.80 6.88
N PRO A 661 -30.99 16.53 7.92
CA PRO A 661 -30.68 16.20 9.32
C PRO A 661 -31.14 14.80 9.78
N ALA A 662 -32.10 14.19 9.09
CA ALA A 662 -32.54 12.81 9.34
C ALA A 662 -31.54 11.81 8.72
N GLN A 663 -31.22 11.97 7.44
CA GLN A 663 -30.26 11.10 6.76
C GLN A 663 -28.87 11.15 7.40
N SER A 664 -28.39 12.35 7.81
CA SER A 664 -27.12 12.46 8.52
C SER A 664 -27.16 11.81 9.90
N ARG A 665 -28.28 11.93 10.64
CA ARG A 665 -28.49 11.23 11.91
C ARG A 665 -28.32 9.73 11.75
N ASP A 666 -29.04 9.14 10.79
CA ASP A 666 -29.03 7.69 10.57
C ASP A 666 -27.62 7.19 10.23
N ILE A 667 -26.85 7.93 9.42
CA ILE A 667 -25.45 7.61 9.11
C ILE A 667 -24.56 7.65 10.37
N TYR A 668 -24.57 8.76 11.14
CA TYR A 668 -23.72 8.87 12.33
C TYR A 668 -24.05 7.81 13.39
N LEU A 669 -25.34 7.53 13.62
CA LEU A 669 -25.78 6.49 14.55
C LEU A 669 -25.38 5.10 14.06
N THR A 670 -25.46 4.83 12.75
CA THR A 670 -25.06 3.55 12.15
C THR A 670 -23.56 3.30 12.26
N ILE A 671 -22.72 4.30 11.94
CA ILE A 671 -21.26 4.16 12.08
C ILE A 671 -20.90 3.95 13.56
N SER A 672 -21.46 4.76 14.48
CA SER A 672 -21.18 4.64 15.91
C SER A 672 -21.67 3.32 16.55
N LYS A 673 -22.69 2.66 15.96
CA LYS A 673 -23.24 1.36 16.39
C LYS A 673 -22.40 0.17 15.92
N HIS A 674 -21.71 0.28 14.79
CA HIS A 674 -21.00 -0.85 14.16
C HIS A 674 -19.47 -0.73 14.20
N VAL A 675 -18.89 0.36 14.70
CA VAL A 675 -17.43 0.51 14.83
C VAL A 675 -17.00 0.48 16.30
N HIS A 676 -16.58 -0.69 16.77
CA HIS A 676 -16.21 -0.99 18.15
C HIS A 676 -14.87 -1.73 18.30
N THR A 677 -14.53 -2.67 17.42
CA THR A 677 -13.29 -3.46 17.50
C THR A 677 -12.09 -2.75 16.86
N TYR A 678 -10.89 -3.29 17.09
CA TYR A 678 -9.64 -2.78 16.50
C TYR A 678 -9.71 -2.74 14.97
N ASP A 679 -10.08 -3.87 14.34
CA ASP A 679 -10.13 -3.97 12.88
C ASP A 679 -11.28 -3.15 12.26
N GLU A 680 -12.40 -2.97 12.97
CA GLU A 680 -13.46 -2.03 12.57
C GLU A 680 -12.98 -0.57 12.59
N ILE A 681 -12.16 -0.19 13.56
CA ILE A 681 -11.56 1.16 13.62
C ILE A 681 -10.51 1.30 12.52
N CYS A 682 -9.64 0.31 12.30
CA CYS A 682 -8.70 0.31 11.16
C CYS A 682 -9.43 0.45 9.81
N LEU A 683 -10.57 -0.23 9.63
CA LEU A 683 -11.41 -0.12 8.43
C LEU A 683 -12.01 1.30 8.28
N LEU A 684 -12.50 1.90 9.37
CA LEU A 684 -13.00 3.28 9.36
C LEU A 684 -11.89 4.30 9.05
N LEU A 685 -10.67 4.08 9.55
CA LEU A 685 -9.51 4.93 9.27
C LEU A 685 -9.03 4.79 7.81
N SER A 686 -9.10 3.59 7.20
CA SER A 686 -8.75 3.42 5.78
C SER A 686 -9.75 4.10 4.84
N VAL A 687 -11.01 4.22 5.28
CA VAL A 687 -12.07 4.96 4.58
C VAL A 687 -11.91 6.49 4.72
N ALA A 688 -11.31 6.95 5.81
CA ALA A 688 -11.10 8.37 6.12
C ALA A 688 -9.60 8.73 6.13
N PRO A 689 -8.86 8.61 5.00
CA PRO A 689 -7.45 8.98 4.94
C PRO A 689 -7.28 10.51 5.08
N GLU A 690 -6.08 10.95 5.47
CA GLU A 690 -5.80 12.38 5.68
C GLU A 690 -5.93 13.22 4.39
N SER A 691 -5.76 12.60 3.21
CA SER A 691 -6.06 13.18 1.90
C SER A 691 -7.53 13.59 1.73
N HIS A 692 -8.45 12.87 2.36
CA HIS A 692 -9.90 13.15 2.37
C HIS A 692 -10.34 13.97 3.60
N ALA A 693 -9.42 14.75 4.17
CA ALA A 693 -9.56 15.52 5.42
C ALA A 693 -9.72 14.66 6.69
N GLY A 694 -9.40 13.37 6.63
CA GLY A 694 -9.39 12.48 7.79
C GLY A 694 -10.73 12.43 8.51
N LEU A 695 -10.70 12.50 9.84
CA LEU A 695 -11.91 12.44 10.68
C LEU A 695 -12.84 13.67 10.57
N PHE A 696 -12.52 14.71 9.80
CA PHE A 696 -13.30 15.95 9.73
C PHE A 696 -14.80 15.71 9.50
N TYR A 697 -15.15 14.93 8.47
CA TYR A 697 -16.56 14.66 8.14
C TYR A 697 -17.29 13.82 9.20
N LEU A 698 -16.56 13.05 10.01
CA LEU A 698 -17.11 12.33 11.16
C LEU A 698 -17.27 13.27 12.38
N ALA A 699 -16.30 14.15 12.62
CA ALA A 699 -16.29 15.12 13.70
C ALA A 699 -17.35 16.23 13.55
N LEU A 700 -17.84 16.50 12.32
CA LEU A 700 -19.02 17.34 12.09
C LEU A 700 -20.28 16.85 12.85
N GLY A 701 -20.35 15.56 13.20
CA GLY A 701 -21.41 15.01 14.05
C GLY A 701 -21.49 15.65 15.45
N LEU A 702 -20.39 16.18 15.98
CA LEU A 702 -20.35 16.96 17.23
C LEU A 702 -21.18 18.25 17.17
N PHE A 703 -21.52 18.72 15.97
CA PHE A 703 -22.32 19.92 15.74
C PHE A 703 -23.73 19.61 15.21
N HIS A 704 -24.12 18.33 15.20
CA HIS A 704 -25.45 17.91 14.73
C HIS A 704 -26.57 18.47 15.61
N LYS A 705 -27.75 18.69 15.02
CA LYS A 705 -28.93 19.26 15.72
C LYS A 705 -29.43 18.34 16.84
N ASP A 706 -29.53 17.04 16.54
CA ASP A 706 -29.90 16.01 17.51
C ASP A 706 -28.80 15.85 18.59
N ARG A 707 -29.22 15.79 19.85
CA ARG A 707 -28.33 15.54 20.99
C ARG A 707 -27.79 14.11 20.98
N GLU A 708 -28.60 13.12 20.57
CA GLU A 708 -28.16 11.72 20.53
C GLU A 708 -26.94 11.55 19.61
N VAL A 709 -27.02 12.11 18.40
CA VAL A 709 -25.93 12.10 17.41
C VAL A 709 -24.65 12.70 17.99
N ARG A 710 -24.72 13.90 18.61
CA ARG A 710 -23.53 14.54 19.19
C ARG A 710 -22.82 13.64 20.20
N LEU A 711 -23.59 12.98 21.07
CA LEU A 711 -23.06 12.06 22.07
C LEU A 711 -22.41 10.84 21.41
N ARG A 712 -23.10 10.16 20.49
CA ARG A 712 -22.59 8.99 19.77
C ARG A 712 -21.35 9.30 18.93
N THR A 713 -21.25 10.49 18.34
CA THR A 713 -20.02 10.96 17.68
C THR A 713 -18.88 11.16 18.69
N ALA A 714 -19.14 11.68 19.89
CA ALA A 714 -18.12 11.80 20.93
C ALA A 714 -17.63 10.42 21.39
N ASP A 715 -18.54 9.48 21.63
CA ASP A 715 -18.22 8.10 22.03
C ASP A 715 -17.41 7.35 20.94
N LEU A 716 -17.67 7.66 19.66
CA LEU A 716 -16.89 7.14 18.53
C LEU A 716 -15.48 7.76 18.47
N LEU A 717 -15.38 9.08 18.63
CA LEU A 717 -14.09 9.78 18.62
C LEU A 717 -13.22 9.39 19.83
N GLU A 718 -13.81 9.09 20.98
CA GLU A 718 -13.09 8.56 22.14
C GLU A 718 -12.46 7.20 21.83
N ARG A 719 -13.24 6.25 21.31
CA ARG A 719 -12.76 4.93 20.82
C ARG A 719 -11.60 5.06 19.82
N ILE A 720 -11.73 5.98 18.86
CA ILE A 720 -10.67 6.23 17.88
C ILE A 720 -9.43 6.86 18.54
N SER A 721 -9.59 7.69 19.59
CA SER A 721 -8.48 8.30 20.31
C SER A 721 -7.74 7.34 21.26
N ASP A 722 -8.34 6.23 21.68
CA ASP A 722 -7.67 5.15 22.41
C ASP A 722 -6.87 4.22 21.48
N HIS A 723 -7.32 4.05 20.22
CA HIS A 723 -6.72 3.15 19.24
C HIS A 723 -5.31 3.60 18.79
N GLU A 724 -4.37 2.65 18.65
CA GLU A 724 -2.96 2.90 18.29
C GLU A 724 -2.82 3.78 17.03
N ALA A 725 -3.33 3.33 15.87
CA ALA A 725 -3.39 4.18 14.67
C ALA A 725 -4.29 5.43 14.83
N GLY A 726 -5.49 5.27 15.40
CA GLY A 726 -6.51 6.32 15.52
C GLY A 726 -6.07 7.54 16.34
N GLN A 727 -5.11 7.38 17.27
CA GLN A 727 -4.46 8.49 17.96
C GLN A 727 -3.86 9.53 16.99
N HIS A 728 -3.34 9.12 15.84
CA HIS A 728 -2.72 10.05 14.88
C HIS A 728 -3.78 10.88 14.14
N TRP A 729 -4.86 10.25 13.69
CA TRP A 729 -6.03 10.92 13.12
C TRP A 729 -6.74 11.82 14.15
N TRP A 730 -6.81 11.39 15.41
CA TRP A 730 -7.26 12.25 16.52
C TRP A 730 -6.32 13.43 16.72
N ARG A 731 -5.00 13.27 16.57
CA ARG A 731 -4.02 14.37 16.64
C ARG A 731 -4.16 15.35 15.46
N SER A 732 -4.53 14.93 14.25
CA SER A 732 -4.72 15.83 13.09
C SER A 732 -6.04 16.62 13.07
N LEU A 733 -7.09 16.20 13.80
CA LEU A 733 -8.33 16.99 13.98
C LEU A 733 -8.09 18.43 14.48
N SER A 734 -8.94 19.38 14.09
CA SER A 734 -8.73 20.79 14.44
C SER A 734 -8.95 21.08 15.92
N ARG A 735 -8.38 22.21 16.39
CA ARG A 735 -8.62 22.73 17.74
C ARG A 735 -10.10 23.06 18.00
N PHE A 736 -10.89 23.34 16.96
CA PHE A 736 -12.30 23.66 17.08
C PHE A 736 -13.14 22.42 17.43
N GLU A 737 -12.93 21.32 16.71
CA GLU A 737 -13.60 20.04 16.97
C GLU A 737 -13.20 19.47 18.34
N LYS A 738 -11.92 19.51 18.68
CA LYS A 738 -11.41 19.12 20.01
C LYS A 738 -12.04 19.91 21.15
N LEU A 739 -12.25 21.21 20.96
CA LEU A 739 -12.95 22.04 21.96
C LEU A 739 -14.45 21.73 22.04
N ALA A 740 -15.11 21.34 20.95
CA ALA A 740 -16.50 20.89 20.98
C ALA A 740 -16.64 19.54 21.72
N TYR A 741 -15.76 18.57 21.42
CA TYR A 741 -15.66 17.31 22.15
C TYR A 741 -15.45 17.53 23.66
N MET A 742 -14.45 18.34 24.03
CA MET A 742 -14.15 18.64 25.45
C MET A 742 -15.29 19.35 26.19
N ARG A 743 -16.11 20.15 25.50
CA ARG A 743 -17.32 20.75 26.10
C ARG A 743 -18.39 19.70 26.32
N LEU A 744 -18.71 18.91 25.28
CA LEU A 744 -19.76 17.91 25.34
C LEU A 744 -19.46 16.82 26.39
N ARG A 745 -18.20 16.37 26.51
CA ARG A 745 -17.80 15.44 27.59
C ARG A 745 -18.01 16.06 28.96
N ARG A 746 -17.57 17.30 29.20
CA ARG A 746 -17.83 17.99 30.48
C ARG A 746 -19.32 18.18 30.79
N GLU A 747 -20.15 18.43 29.79
CA GLU A 747 -21.60 18.49 29.93
C GLU A 747 -22.19 17.13 30.35
N VAL A 748 -21.70 16.03 29.76
CA VAL A 748 -22.07 14.65 30.14
C VAL A 748 -21.56 14.28 31.53
N ASP A 749 -20.30 14.57 31.85
CA ASP A 749 -19.68 14.30 33.14
C ASP A 749 -20.43 15.03 34.27
N ALA A 750 -20.76 16.31 34.05
CA ALA A 750 -21.54 17.11 35.00
C ALA A 750 -22.99 16.63 35.14
N GLU A 751 -23.64 16.21 34.04
CA GLU A 751 -24.96 15.57 34.14
C GLU A 751 -24.93 14.21 34.83
N MET A 752 -23.84 13.44 34.69
CA MET A 752 -23.66 12.15 35.36
C MET A 752 -23.42 12.36 36.87
N GLN A 753 -22.57 13.32 37.25
CA GLN A 753 -22.40 13.72 38.65
C GLN A 753 -23.72 14.20 39.25
N ALA A 754 -24.45 15.10 38.58
CA ALA A 754 -25.74 15.60 39.03
C ALA A 754 -26.88 14.56 39.00
N LYS A 755 -26.68 13.38 38.40
CA LYS A 755 -27.55 12.19 38.55
C LYS A 755 -27.15 11.37 39.77
N LEU A 756 -25.86 11.03 39.92
CA LEU A 756 -25.34 10.28 41.07
C LEU A 756 -25.62 11.00 42.41
N GLU A 757 -25.54 12.33 42.43
CA GLU A 757 -25.94 13.18 43.56
C GLU A 757 -27.46 13.10 43.88
N LYS A 758 -28.32 12.96 42.86
CA LYS A 758 -29.78 12.82 43.01
C LYS A 758 -30.22 11.39 43.34
N GLU A 759 -29.45 10.41 42.89
CA GLU A 759 -29.68 8.98 43.12
C GLU A 759 -29.11 8.52 44.47
N GLY A 760 -28.44 9.42 45.21
CA GLY A 760 -28.20 9.28 46.67
C GLY A 760 -27.03 8.38 47.07
N ILE A 761 -26.26 7.87 46.11
CA ILE A 761 -25.21 6.85 46.32
C ILE A 761 -24.09 7.33 47.26
N SER A 762 -23.96 8.64 47.49
CA SER A 762 -23.04 9.22 48.47
C SER A 762 -23.33 8.87 49.95
N ALA A 763 -24.52 8.36 50.28
CA ALA A 763 -24.98 8.27 51.68
C ALA A 763 -24.82 6.87 52.34
N GLU A 764 -24.51 5.83 51.57
CA GLU A 764 -24.51 4.44 52.08
C GLU A 764 -23.11 3.90 52.39
N MET A 765 -22.06 4.42 51.75
CA MET A 765 -20.67 4.02 52.04
C MET A 765 -20.20 4.45 53.44
N GLU A 766 -20.68 5.60 53.95
CA GLU A 766 -20.31 6.10 55.29
C GLU A 766 -20.87 5.26 56.45
N ARG A 767 -21.80 4.32 56.19
CA ARG A 767 -22.42 3.46 57.23
C ARG A 767 -21.77 2.09 57.41
N ILE A 768 -20.74 1.77 56.63
CA ILE A 768 -19.96 0.53 56.77
C ILE A 768 -18.62 0.78 57.48
N VAL A 769 -18.30 2.04 57.81
CA VAL A 769 -17.12 2.45 58.59
C VAL A 769 -17.55 3.29 59.80
N SER A 770 -18.36 2.70 60.68
CA SER A 770 -18.79 3.26 61.98
C SER A 770 -19.05 2.13 62.99
#